data_AF-Q8LNL1-F1
#
_entry.id   AF-Q8LNL1-F1
#
_cell.length_a   1.000
_cell.length_b   1.000
_cell.length_c   1.000
_cell.angle_alpha   90.00
_cell.angle_beta   90.00
_cell.angle_gamma   90.00
#
_symmetry.space_group_name_H-M   'P 1'
#
loop_
_entity.id
_entity.type
_entity.pdbx_description
1 polymer ?
#
loop_
_entity_poly.entity_id
_entity_poly.type
_entity_poly.pdbx_seq_one_letter_code
_entity_poly.pdbx_strand_id
1 'polypeptide(L)'
;MAAPGSHTRRRAWPLLFLAVLMFHSLAIYLFTRGFLLTRTELDVHSHRDDRIGISPGCSSWPPPAVDRLVIVVLDALRFDFVAPSTFFQERQPWMDKLQVLQRLAADEKTSARIFKALADPPTTSLQRLKALTTGGLPTFIDVGNSFGAPAIVEDNIMHQFAKNGKRVVMMGDDTWIQLYPEHFNKSYPYPSFNVKDLDTVDNGVIEHLLPSLHKNDWDVLIAHFLGVDHAGHIFGVDSTPMIQKLEQYNRILEDVIDTLKSLSTSGGPHENTLLLVMGDHGQTLNGDHGGGTAEEVETSLFAWSPKTPPNAVLSVLGKNLCNADLHGKEVCVSTMQQLDFAVTIAALLGIPFPFGSIGRVNPELYALSAGTWDNQQIGANDCTQQNDLEAWMRRYAEALCINCWQVKRYIDRYSATSVIGFRAEDLNHVADLYSKAQANWSSVLRSTCPVETSSQDELKECANKECTSSALRLQIDAYSDFLESFAKLARSAWTEFDLWLMGIGLSVMILSVSTQASWCIIKLQQKNQRELKLDKGIHAADSVSVTQWSFLAVCLFYLTGHWCTFDGLRYGAAFIGFDHFHIIRQGLLLSIDTFGVSHILPVLSLPFIAICWYNSASKNSKVNDATVTRLIQVLLMYGLITSITTTLTIICVTIQRRHLMVWGLFAPKYVFDAIGLLLTDLLVVLASIYYS
;
A
#
# COMPACT_ATOMS: atom_id res chain seq x y z
N MET A 1 2.73 53.77 43.15
CA MET A 1 1.69 53.64 42.11
C MET A 1 2.36 53.18 40.81
N ALA A 2 2.13 51.94 40.38
CA ALA A 2 2.65 51.42 39.11
C ALA A 2 1.84 52.00 37.94
N ALA A 3 2.52 52.35 36.85
CA ALA A 3 1.88 52.96 35.68
C ALA A 3 0.88 51.98 35.01
N PRO A 4 -0.31 52.46 34.59
CA PRO A 4 -1.38 51.62 34.02
C PRO A 4 -1.01 50.88 32.72
N GLY A 5 0.10 51.24 32.06
CA GLY A 5 0.58 50.60 30.83
C GLY A 5 1.42 49.32 31.00
N SER A 6 1.75 48.91 32.24
CA SER A 6 2.58 47.71 32.49
C SER A 6 1.78 46.40 32.48
N HIS A 7 0.53 46.43 32.96
CA HIS A 7 -0.34 45.24 33.02
C HIS A 7 -0.89 44.83 31.64
N THR A 8 -1.19 45.78 30.76
CA THR A 8 -1.65 45.51 29.39
C THR A 8 -0.57 44.88 28.50
N ARG A 9 0.71 45.25 28.70
CA ARG A 9 1.85 44.63 27.98
C ARG A 9 2.14 43.19 28.40
N ARG A 10 1.90 42.83 29.67
CA ARG A 10 2.16 41.46 30.17
C ARG A 10 1.14 40.45 29.66
N ARG A 11 -0.14 40.83 29.57
CA ARG A 11 -1.21 39.97 29.02
C ARG A 11 -1.13 39.73 27.50
N ALA A 12 -0.31 40.49 26.77
CA ALA A 12 -0.18 40.37 25.32
C ALA A 12 0.70 39.19 24.87
N TRP A 13 1.65 38.75 25.70
CA TRP A 13 2.60 37.69 25.32
C TRP A 13 1.98 36.30 25.23
N PRO A 14 1.16 35.85 26.19
CA PRO A 14 0.48 34.56 26.05
C PRO A 14 -0.44 34.50 24.82
N LEU A 15 -1.10 35.61 24.48
CA LEU A 15 -1.95 35.70 23.28
C LEU A 15 -1.13 35.56 21.99
N LEU A 16 0.08 36.13 21.95
CA LEU A 16 0.99 35.99 20.81
C LEU A 16 1.43 34.53 20.62
N PHE A 17 1.90 33.87 21.68
CA PHE A 17 2.32 32.47 21.60
C PHE A 17 1.15 31.54 21.29
N LEU A 18 -0.05 31.83 21.79
CA LEU A 18 -1.26 31.10 21.43
C LEU A 18 -1.60 31.27 19.95
N ALA A 19 -1.46 32.47 19.39
CA ALA A 19 -1.66 32.70 17.97
C ALA A 19 -0.64 31.90 17.12
N VAL A 20 0.63 31.87 17.54
CA VAL A 20 1.67 31.04 16.91
C VAL A 20 1.28 29.55 16.92
N LEU A 21 0.90 29.02 18.08
CA LEU A 21 0.45 27.63 18.22
C LEU A 21 -0.73 27.33 17.28
N MET A 22 -1.71 28.23 17.18
CA MET A 22 -2.86 28.07 16.29
C MET A 22 -2.46 28.06 14.81
N PHE A 23 -1.56 28.95 14.38
CA PHE A 23 -1.08 28.98 12.99
C PHE A 23 -0.24 27.76 12.65
N HIS A 24 0.66 27.30 13.53
CA HIS A 24 1.41 26.07 13.34
C HIS A 24 0.49 24.85 13.32
N SER A 25 -0.50 24.78 14.22
CA SER A 25 -1.50 23.71 14.24
C SER A 25 -2.29 23.65 12.93
N LEU A 26 -2.72 24.81 12.40
CA LEU A 26 -3.41 24.88 11.12
C LEU A 26 -2.50 24.47 9.95
N ALA A 27 -1.27 24.97 9.91
CA ALA A 27 -0.30 24.64 8.87
C ALA A 27 0.02 23.14 8.84
N ILE A 28 0.32 22.56 10.00
CA ILE A 28 0.59 21.12 10.15
C ILE A 28 -0.65 20.33 9.79
N TYR A 29 -1.85 20.71 10.25
CA TYR A 29 -3.08 20.01 9.92
C TYR A 29 -3.34 19.98 8.40
N LEU A 30 -3.23 21.12 7.72
CA LEU A 30 -3.44 21.19 6.27
C LEU A 30 -2.38 20.39 5.51
N PHE A 31 -1.11 20.49 5.91
CA PHE A 31 -0.04 19.71 5.29
C PHE A 31 -0.23 18.21 5.51
N THR A 32 -0.47 17.79 6.76
CA THR A 32 -0.70 16.40 7.15
C THR A 32 -1.89 15.81 6.40
N ARG A 33 -2.99 16.56 6.27
CA ARG A 33 -4.18 16.15 5.51
C ARG A 33 -3.87 15.83 4.06
N GLY A 34 -3.00 16.61 3.41
CA GLY A 34 -2.61 16.37 2.03
C GLY A 34 -1.46 15.38 1.87
N PHE A 35 -0.67 15.17 2.92
CA PHE A 35 0.52 14.34 2.91
C PHE A 35 0.28 12.89 3.39
N LEU A 36 -0.44 12.69 4.49
CA LEU A 36 -0.68 11.36 5.04
C LEU A 36 -1.87 10.69 4.37
N LEU A 37 -1.55 9.71 3.53
CA LEU A 37 -2.50 8.80 2.92
C LEU A 37 -2.96 7.79 3.96
N THR A 38 -4.25 7.82 4.28
CA THR A 38 -4.84 6.97 5.33
C THR A 38 -6.04 6.21 4.78
N ARG A 39 -6.07 4.91 5.05
CA ARG A 39 -7.25 4.05 4.85
C ARG A 39 -7.60 3.42 6.19
N THR A 40 -8.90 3.28 6.42
CA THR A 40 -9.40 2.55 7.60
C THR A 40 -9.44 1.07 7.26
N GLU A 41 -8.70 0.25 7.99
CA GLU A 41 -8.80 -1.21 7.86
C GLU A 41 -10.12 -1.71 8.44
N LEU A 42 -10.75 -2.66 7.76
CA LEU A 42 -11.99 -3.27 8.21
C LEU A 42 -11.76 -4.73 8.60
N ASP A 43 -12.04 -5.04 9.86
CA ASP A 43 -12.09 -6.41 10.38
C ASP A 43 -13.45 -7.05 10.07
N VAL A 44 -13.70 -7.28 8.78
CA VAL A 44 -14.91 -7.91 8.25
C VAL A 44 -14.49 -8.91 7.20
N HIS A 45 -15.03 -10.13 7.27
CA HIS A 45 -14.70 -11.22 6.36
C HIS A 45 -15.88 -11.63 5.49
N SER A 46 -15.59 -12.05 4.26
CA SER A 46 -16.56 -12.65 3.36
C SER A 46 -16.84 -14.09 3.74
N HIS A 47 -18.11 -14.48 3.63
CA HIS A 47 -18.61 -15.83 3.87
C HIS A 47 -19.41 -16.35 2.68
N ARG A 48 -19.50 -17.68 2.53
CA ARG A 48 -20.29 -18.30 1.45
C ARG A 48 -21.79 -17.96 1.52
N ASP A 49 -22.26 -17.60 2.71
CA ASP A 49 -23.67 -17.33 3.03
C ASP A 49 -24.04 -15.85 2.89
N ASP A 50 -23.11 -14.99 2.45
CA ASP A 50 -23.32 -13.55 2.25
C ASP A 50 -24.20 -13.21 1.01
N ARG A 51 -25.32 -13.93 0.89
CA ARG A 51 -26.20 -13.96 -0.28
C ARG A 51 -27.40 -13.03 -0.16
N ILE A 52 -27.62 -12.42 1.01
CA ILE A 52 -28.76 -11.55 1.27
C ILE A 52 -28.58 -10.24 0.50
N GLY A 53 -29.46 -9.96 -0.45
CA GLY A 53 -29.43 -8.73 -1.27
C GLY A 53 -28.70 -8.85 -2.60
N ILE A 54 -28.19 -10.05 -2.94
CA ILE A 54 -27.68 -10.31 -4.29
C ILE A 54 -28.85 -10.30 -5.29
N SER A 55 -28.62 -9.68 -6.46
CA SER A 55 -29.60 -9.64 -7.56
C SER A 55 -30.08 -11.06 -7.94
N PRO A 56 -31.37 -11.27 -8.27
CA PRO A 56 -31.88 -12.56 -8.75
C PRO A 56 -31.12 -12.96 -10.03
N GLY A 57 -30.17 -13.88 -9.91
CA GLY A 57 -29.30 -14.32 -11.01
C GLY A 57 -27.82 -14.46 -10.66
N CYS A 58 -27.39 -14.06 -9.46
CA CYS A 58 -26.00 -14.26 -9.00
C CYS A 58 -25.94 -15.04 -7.68
N SER A 59 -26.86 -15.99 -7.51
CA SER A 59 -27.16 -16.66 -6.23
C SER A 59 -26.17 -17.75 -5.81
N SER A 60 -25.22 -18.12 -6.68
CA SER A 60 -24.21 -19.15 -6.43
C SER A 60 -22.82 -18.68 -6.79
N TRP A 61 -21.85 -18.94 -5.91
CA TRP A 61 -20.43 -18.78 -6.19
C TRP A 61 -20.03 -19.53 -7.47
N PRO A 62 -19.07 -19.01 -8.26
CA PRO A 62 -18.61 -19.70 -9.45
C PRO A 62 -18.11 -21.09 -9.07
N PRO A 63 -18.41 -22.13 -9.86
CA PRO A 63 -17.82 -23.43 -9.64
C PRO A 63 -16.29 -23.35 -9.82
N PRO A 64 -15.50 -24.12 -9.05
CA PRO A 64 -14.06 -24.13 -9.20
C PRO A 64 -13.65 -24.55 -10.62
N ALA A 65 -12.71 -23.81 -11.20
CA ALA A 65 -12.01 -24.14 -12.43
C ALA A 65 -10.65 -24.78 -12.14
N VAL A 66 -10.07 -24.43 -11.00
CA VAL A 66 -8.75 -24.89 -10.56
C VAL A 66 -8.93 -25.74 -9.30
N ASP A 67 -8.32 -26.91 -9.30
CA ASP A 67 -8.30 -27.80 -8.12
C ASP A 67 -7.07 -27.52 -7.25
N ARG A 68 -5.93 -27.29 -7.91
CA ARG A 68 -4.63 -27.04 -7.27
C ARG A 68 -3.94 -25.81 -7.83
N LEU A 69 -3.28 -25.05 -6.97
CA LEU A 69 -2.58 -23.84 -7.33
C LEU A 69 -1.11 -23.91 -6.90
N VAL A 70 -0.19 -23.68 -7.83
CA VAL A 70 1.25 -23.53 -7.56
C VAL A 70 1.63 -22.09 -7.85
N ILE A 71 2.08 -21.38 -6.82
CA ILE A 71 2.53 -19.98 -6.90
C ILE A 71 4.02 -19.96 -6.62
N VAL A 72 4.81 -19.63 -7.64
CA VAL A 72 6.24 -19.33 -7.52
C VAL A 72 6.38 -17.82 -7.52
N VAL A 73 6.75 -17.25 -6.38
CA VAL A 73 7.07 -15.83 -6.26
C VAL A 73 8.58 -15.68 -6.39
N LEU A 74 9.02 -14.85 -7.32
CA LEU A 74 10.41 -14.44 -7.50
C LEU A 74 10.48 -12.97 -7.10
N ASP A 75 11.07 -12.66 -5.94
CA ASP A 75 11.14 -11.29 -5.42
C ASP A 75 11.85 -10.37 -6.43
N ALA A 76 11.31 -9.17 -6.65
CA ALA A 76 11.80 -8.17 -7.60
C ALA A 76 11.91 -8.65 -9.07
N LEU A 77 11.00 -9.53 -9.53
CA LEU A 77 10.93 -10.02 -10.91
C LEU A 77 10.47 -8.94 -11.90
N ARG A 78 11.41 -8.17 -12.45
CA ARG A 78 11.15 -7.16 -13.48
C ARG A 78 10.44 -7.74 -14.72
N PHE A 79 9.67 -6.89 -15.41
CA PHE A 79 9.03 -7.26 -16.67
C PHE A 79 10.02 -7.71 -17.77
N ASP A 80 11.17 -7.05 -17.85
CA ASP A 80 12.23 -7.35 -18.82
C ASP A 80 13.07 -8.61 -18.49
N PHE A 81 12.83 -9.27 -17.36
CA PHE A 81 13.43 -10.58 -17.06
C PHE A 81 12.66 -11.72 -17.74
N VAL A 82 11.37 -11.52 -17.98
CA VAL A 82 10.45 -12.55 -18.50
C VAL A 82 10.10 -12.30 -19.96
N ALA A 83 9.71 -11.07 -20.31
CA ALA A 83 9.30 -10.74 -21.68
C ALA A 83 10.47 -10.93 -22.68
N PRO A 84 10.21 -11.42 -23.91
CA PRO A 84 11.26 -11.53 -24.93
C PRO A 84 11.94 -10.19 -25.19
N SER A 85 13.25 -10.20 -25.38
CA SER A 85 14.01 -8.95 -25.61
C SER A 85 13.51 -8.15 -26.82
N THR A 86 12.81 -8.79 -27.75
CA THR A 86 12.23 -8.17 -28.95
C THR A 86 11.09 -7.19 -28.64
N PHE A 87 10.56 -7.18 -27.42
CA PHE A 87 9.60 -6.16 -26.96
C PHE A 87 10.27 -4.84 -26.55
N PHE A 88 11.60 -4.80 -26.50
CA PHE A 88 12.38 -3.64 -26.06
C PHE A 88 13.19 -3.06 -27.21
N GLN A 89 13.54 -1.77 -27.10
CA GLN A 89 14.33 -1.08 -28.13
C GLN A 89 15.75 -1.65 -28.23
N GLU A 90 16.35 -1.99 -27.08
CA GLU A 90 17.70 -2.52 -26.98
C GLU A 90 17.70 -3.79 -26.14
N ARG A 91 18.42 -4.80 -26.62
CA ARG A 91 18.61 -6.05 -25.91
C ARG A 91 19.69 -5.90 -24.84
N GLN A 92 19.37 -6.32 -23.63
CA GLN A 92 20.26 -6.26 -22.47
C GLN A 92 20.77 -7.66 -22.05
N PRO A 93 21.91 -7.77 -21.35
CA PRO A 93 22.53 -9.06 -21.00
C PRO A 93 21.67 -10.01 -20.13
N TRP A 94 20.80 -9.45 -19.30
CA TRP A 94 19.90 -10.20 -18.39
C TRP A 94 18.59 -10.65 -19.06
N MET A 95 18.30 -10.17 -20.27
CA MET A 95 17.09 -10.57 -21.00
C MET A 95 17.24 -11.98 -21.58
N ASP A 96 16.10 -12.64 -21.85
CA ASP A 96 16.03 -13.99 -22.44
C ASP A 96 16.74 -15.08 -21.61
N LYS A 97 16.75 -14.93 -20.29
CA LYS A 97 17.31 -15.91 -19.35
C LYS A 97 16.26 -16.91 -18.85
N LEU A 98 15.00 -16.47 -18.70
CA LEU A 98 13.85 -17.32 -18.35
C LEU A 98 13.17 -17.88 -19.61
N GLN A 99 13.95 -18.56 -20.45
CA GLN A 99 13.52 -19.06 -21.76
C GLN A 99 12.37 -20.06 -21.69
N VAL A 100 12.25 -20.83 -20.61
CA VAL A 100 11.15 -21.79 -20.44
C VAL A 100 9.78 -21.11 -20.46
N LEU A 101 9.66 -19.93 -19.85
CA LEU A 101 8.41 -19.16 -19.80
C LEU A 101 8.07 -18.60 -21.18
N GLN A 102 9.08 -18.06 -21.87
CA GLN A 102 8.94 -17.55 -23.25
C GLN A 102 8.54 -18.66 -24.21
N ARG A 103 9.20 -19.83 -24.11
CA ARG A 103 8.92 -21.01 -24.94
C ARG A 103 7.50 -21.52 -24.72
N LEU A 104 7.05 -21.64 -23.47
CA LEU A 104 5.67 -22.05 -23.19
C LEU A 104 4.65 -21.04 -23.73
N ALA A 105 4.88 -19.75 -23.52
CA ALA A 105 4.00 -18.70 -24.06
C ALA A 105 3.95 -18.70 -25.61
N ALA A 106 5.03 -19.13 -26.26
CA ALA A 106 5.14 -19.25 -27.73
C ALA A 106 4.51 -20.55 -28.29
N ASP A 107 4.75 -21.69 -27.63
CA ASP A 107 4.39 -23.03 -28.13
C ASP A 107 3.00 -23.45 -27.69
N GLU A 108 2.63 -23.10 -26.47
CA GLU A 108 1.32 -23.39 -25.90
C GLU A 108 0.51 -22.10 -25.76
N LYS A 109 0.45 -21.32 -26.85
CA LYS A 109 -0.17 -19.98 -26.97
C LYS A 109 -1.56 -19.82 -26.33
N THR A 110 -2.23 -20.94 -26.09
CA THR A 110 -3.59 -21.05 -25.60
C THR A 110 -3.65 -21.42 -24.12
N SER A 111 -2.65 -22.12 -23.59
CA SER A 111 -2.61 -22.61 -22.21
C SER A 111 -1.62 -21.82 -21.33
N ALA A 112 -0.72 -21.04 -21.93
CA ALA A 112 0.25 -20.17 -21.27
C ALA A 112 0.07 -18.69 -21.65
N ARG A 113 0.36 -17.79 -20.71
CA ARG A 113 0.35 -16.34 -20.97
C ARG A 113 1.34 -15.58 -20.09
N ILE A 114 2.01 -14.58 -20.67
CA ILE A 114 2.82 -13.59 -19.94
C ILE A 114 2.00 -12.32 -19.75
N PHE A 115 2.00 -11.80 -18.54
CA PHE A 115 1.38 -10.54 -18.14
C PHE A 115 2.44 -9.58 -17.63
N LYS A 116 2.43 -8.35 -18.13
CA LYS A 116 2.96 -7.20 -17.40
C LYS A 116 2.02 -6.95 -16.21
N ALA A 117 2.47 -7.31 -15.02
CA ALA A 117 1.73 -7.12 -13.78
C ALA A 117 2.09 -5.77 -13.18
N LEU A 118 1.10 -4.91 -12.95
CA LEU A 118 1.28 -3.55 -12.44
C LEU A 118 1.08 -3.54 -10.92
N ALA A 119 2.13 -3.18 -10.18
CA ALA A 119 2.14 -3.08 -8.73
C ALA A 119 1.95 -1.62 -8.30
N ASP A 120 0.93 -1.34 -7.49
CA ASP A 120 0.76 -0.01 -6.90
C ASP A 120 1.85 0.25 -5.82
N PRO A 121 2.47 1.43 -5.76
CA PRO A 121 3.48 1.75 -4.76
C PRO A 121 2.88 1.79 -3.34
N PRO A 122 3.66 1.45 -2.29
CA PRO A 122 5.09 1.16 -2.31
C PRO A 122 5.42 -0.24 -2.83
N THR A 123 6.50 -0.33 -3.58
CA THR A 123 7.03 -1.55 -4.20
C THR A 123 8.02 -2.25 -3.27
N THR A 124 7.59 -2.55 -2.04
CA THR A 124 8.37 -3.33 -1.06
C THR A 124 7.68 -4.66 -0.77
N SER A 125 8.42 -5.75 -0.57
CA SER A 125 7.87 -7.10 -0.50
C SER A 125 6.73 -7.26 0.51
N LEU A 126 6.89 -6.81 1.76
CA LEU A 126 5.82 -6.88 2.77
C LEU A 126 4.50 -6.20 2.31
N GLN A 127 4.62 -4.99 1.78
CA GLN A 127 3.46 -4.21 1.33
C GLN A 127 2.82 -4.82 0.09
N ARG A 128 3.62 -5.38 -0.81
CA ARG A 128 3.12 -6.02 -2.02
C ARG A 128 2.47 -7.37 -1.74
N LEU A 129 3.04 -8.20 -0.85
CA LEU A 129 2.39 -9.43 -0.40
C LEU A 129 1.05 -9.16 0.30
N LYS A 130 0.96 -8.10 1.12
CA LYS A 130 -0.31 -7.66 1.73
C LYS A 130 -1.33 -7.26 0.67
N ALA A 131 -0.95 -6.36 -0.25
CA ALA A 131 -1.87 -5.87 -1.27
C ALA A 131 -2.28 -6.95 -2.28
N LEU A 132 -1.38 -7.87 -2.63
CA LEU A 132 -1.64 -8.99 -3.55
C LEU A 132 -2.73 -9.94 -3.00
N THR A 133 -2.64 -10.27 -1.72
CA THR A 133 -3.50 -11.25 -1.06
C THR A 133 -4.83 -10.67 -0.59
N THR A 134 -4.85 -9.40 -0.19
CA THR A 134 -6.09 -8.67 0.16
C THR A 134 -6.83 -8.19 -1.09
N GLY A 135 -6.11 -7.95 -2.19
CA GLY A 135 -6.64 -7.24 -3.36
C GLY A 135 -7.05 -5.81 -3.01
N GLY A 136 -6.43 -5.23 -1.98
CA GLY A 136 -6.59 -3.84 -1.56
C GLY A 136 -5.40 -2.98 -2.01
N LEU A 137 -5.56 -1.66 -1.95
CA LEU A 137 -4.45 -0.74 -2.19
C LEU A 137 -3.59 -0.66 -0.94
N PRO A 138 -2.25 -0.71 -1.07
CA PRO A 138 -1.38 -0.51 0.07
C PRO A 138 -1.58 0.92 0.58
N THR A 139 -1.71 1.09 1.88
CA THR A 139 -1.59 2.41 2.51
C THR A 139 -0.52 2.38 3.57
N PHE A 140 0.15 3.52 3.73
CA PHE A 140 1.33 3.62 4.59
C PHE A 140 0.98 3.76 6.06
N ILE A 141 -0.20 4.33 6.35
CA ILE A 141 -0.80 4.38 7.69
C ILE A 141 -2.18 3.77 7.59
N ASP A 142 -2.24 2.47 7.83
CA ASP A 142 -3.48 1.77 8.09
C ASP A 142 -3.91 2.09 9.53
N VAL A 143 -4.98 2.89 9.68
CA VAL A 143 -5.51 3.24 11.01
C VAL A 143 -6.37 2.07 11.49
N GLY A 144 -5.83 1.26 12.41
CA GLY A 144 -6.49 0.06 12.93
C GLY A 144 -5.96 -0.39 14.29
N ASN A 145 -6.42 -1.55 14.78
CA ASN A 145 -6.05 -2.11 16.08
C ASN A 145 -4.63 -2.70 16.13
N SER A 146 -3.84 -2.56 15.06
CA SER A 146 -2.57 -3.28 14.84
C SER A 146 -1.33 -2.37 14.85
N PHE A 147 -1.34 -1.27 15.62
CA PHE A 147 -0.13 -0.46 15.84
C PHE A 147 0.96 -1.30 16.52
N GLY A 148 1.77 -2.01 15.72
CA GLY A 148 2.89 -2.84 16.16
C GLY A 148 2.86 -4.33 15.75
N ALA A 149 1.84 -4.82 15.04
CA ALA A 149 1.79 -6.23 14.60
C ALA A 149 1.88 -6.35 13.07
N PRO A 150 2.80 -7.16 12.50
CA PRO A 150 2.85 -7.42 11.06
C PRO A 150 1.73 -8.33 10.55
N ALA A 151 1.02 -9.02 11.45
CA ALA A 151 -0.06 -9.93 11.07
C ALA A 151 -1.25 -9.15 10.48
N ILE A 152 -1.74 -9.61 9.33
CA ILE A 152 -2.88 -8.98 8.64
C ILE A 152 -4.18 -9.45 9.28
N VAL A 153 -4.98 -8.48 9.72
CA VAL A 153 -6.31 -8.71 10.33
C VAL A 153 -7.40 -8.68 9.27
N GLU A 154 -7.26 -7.85 8.23
CA GLU A 154 -8.23 -7.75 7.15
C GLU A 154 -8.43 -9.07 6.40
N ASP A 155 -9.63 -9.25 5.85
CA ASP A 155 -9.91 -10.38 4.99
C ASP A 155 -9.00 -10.43 3.77
N ASN A 156 -8.50 -11.62 3.48
CA ASN A 156 -7.49 -11.85 2.46
C ASN A 156 -7.61 -13.29 1.92
N ILE A 157 -6.95 -13.55 0.79
CA ILE A 157 -7.06 -14.84 0.12
C ILE A 157 -6.50 -16.00 0.96
N MET A 158 -5.50 -15.76 1.83
CA MET A 158 -4.94 -16.79 2.71
C MET A 158 -5.94 -17.18 3.80
N HIS A 159 -6.65 -16.21 4.37
CA HIS A 159 -7.79 -16.45 5.24
C HIS A 159 -8.87 -17.26 4.52
N GLN A 160 -9.21 -16.88 3.29
CA GLN A 160 -10.21 -17.59 2.50
C GLN A 160 -9.76 -19.01 2.12
N PHE A 161 -8.48 -19.28 1.90
CA PHE A 161 -7.98 -20.65 1.73
C PHE A 161 -8.25 -21.50 2.97
N ALA A 162 -7.74 -21.06 4.13
CA ALA A 162 -7.87 -21.78 5.39
C ALA A 162 -9.34 -22.00 5.78
N LYS A 163 -10.17 -20.93 5.70
CA LYS A 163 -11.59 -20.98 6.06
C LYS A 163 -12.40 -21.91 5.17
N ASN A 164 -11.99 -22.08 3.91
CA ASN A 164 -12.67 -22.95 2.94
C ASN A 164 -12.00 -24.32 2.82
N GLY A 165 -11.16 -24.71 3.78
CA GLY A 165 -10.60 -26.05 3.91
C GLY A 165 -9.50 -26.37 2.91
N LYS A 166 -8.92 -25.37 2.24
CA LYS A 166 -7.78 -25.54 1.35
C LYS A 166 -6.51 -25.75 2.17
N ARG A 167 -5.69 -26.72 1.78
CA ARG A 167 -4.42 -27.03 2.43
C ARG A 167 -3.30 -26.21 1.80
N VAL A 168 -2.71 -25.32 2.58
CA VAL A 168 -1.69 -24.38 2.11
C VAL A 168 -0.30 -24.80 2.61
N VAL A 169 0.63 -24.95 1.68
CA VAL A 169 2.05 -25.21 1.96
C VAL A 169 2.87 -24.02 1.49
N MET A 170 3.71 -23.48 2.37
CA MET A 170 4.58 -22.34 2.08
C MET A 170 6.05 -22.71 2.29
N MET A 171 6.94 -22.19 1.44
CA MET A 171 8.39 -22.32 1.57
C MET A 171 9.08 -21.04 1.07
N GLY A 172 10.20 -20.67 1.70
CA GLY A 172 10.99 -19.51 1.32
C GLY A 172 10.93 -18.37 2.34
N ASP A 173 10.85 -17.14 1.87
CA ASP A 173 10.83 -15.90 2.68
C ASP A 173 9.87 -15.93 3.89
N ASP A 174 10.43 -15.77 5.10
CA ASP A 174 9.72 -15.79 6.37
C ASP A 174 8.71 -14.65 6.58
N THR A 175 8.70 -13.62 5.73
CA THR A 175 7.70 -12.53 5.71
C THR A 175 6.27 -13.09 5.66
N TRP A 176 6.05 -14.21 4.95
CA TRP A 176 4.75 -14.88 4.91
C TRP A 176 4.26 -15.34 6.29
N ILE A 177 5.14 -15.82 7.15
CA ILE A 177 4.79 -16.28 8.51
C ILE A 177 4.53 -15.10 9.43
N GLN A 178 5.21 -13.97 9.21
CA GLN A 178 4.94 -12.73 9.95
C GLN A 178 3.56 -12.15 9.59
N LEU A 179 3.19 -12.19 8.30
CA LEU A 179 1.91 -11.70 7.80
C LEU A 179 0.74 -12.65 8.11
N TYR A 180 0.94 -13.97 8.05
CA TYR A 180 -0.11 -14.99 8.14
C TYR A 180 0.24 -16.16 9.09
N PRO A 181 0.47 -15.91 10.38
CA PRO A 181 1.03 -16.90 11.31
C PRO A 181 0.22 -18.21 11.45
N GLU A 182 -1.11 -18.17 11.25
CA GLU A 182 -2.00 -19.33 11.47
C GLU A 182 -2.62 -19.91 10.18
N HIS A 183 -2.18 -19.48 8.99
CA HIS A 183 -2.85 -19.81 7.73
C HIS A 183 -2.21 -20.95 6.93
N PHE A 184 -1.07 -21.49 7.40
CA PHE A 184 -0.35 -22.55 6.71
C PHE A 184 -0.52 -23.90 7.40
N ASN A 185 -0.83 -24.93 6.63
CA ASN A 185 -0.83 -26.31 7.12
C ASN A 185 0.61 -26.81 7.31
N LYS A 186 1.53 -26.33 6.47
CA LYS A 186 2.96 -26.61 6.55
C LYS A 186 3.75 -25.41 6.03
N SER A 187 4.83 -25.07 6.71
CA SER A 187 5.71 -23.98 6.31
C SER A 187 7.18 -24.37 6.44
N TYR A 188 8.01 -23.90 5.52
CA TYR A 188 9.48 -23.98 5.57
C TYR A 188 10.08 -22.57 5.39
N PRO A 189 10.02 -21.72 6.44
CA PRO A 189 10.47 -20.34 6.36
C PRO A 189 11.98 -20.23 6.48
N TYR A 190 12.56 -19.26 5.77
CA TYR A 190 13.97 -18.90 5.82
C TYR A 190 14.13 -17.39 6.07
N PRO A 191 15.15 -16.96 6.83
CA PRO A 191 15.37 -15.54 7.13
C PRO A 191 15.60 -14.70 5.87
N SER A 192 14.85 -13.61 5.72
CA SER A 192 14.84 -12.77 4.51
C SER A 192 15.76 -11.53 4.57
N PHE A 193 16.07 -10.99 5.74
CA PHE A 193 16.75 -9.69 5.86
C PHE A 193 18.22 -9.65 5.43
N ASN A 194 18.88 -10.79 5.17
CA ASN A 194 20.29 -10.81 4.81
C ASN A 194 20.49 -10.68 3.29
N VAL A 195 20.44 -9.44 2.79
CA VAL A 195 20.61 -9.13 1.35
C VAL A 195 21.94 -9.60 0.72
N LYS A 196 22.94 -9.95 1.53
CA LYS A 196 24.22 -10.50 1.02
C LYS A 196 24.14 -12.00 0.70
N ASP A 197 23.08 -12.66 1.13
CA ASP A 197 22.85 -14.07 0.92
C ASP A 197 21.95 -14.28 -0.28
N LEU A 198 22.53 -14.74 -1.39
CA LEU A 198 21.75 -14.99 -2.59
C LEU A 198 21.11 -16.39 -2.59
N ASP A 199 21.55 -17.31 -1.73
CA ASP A 199 21.43 -18.74 -1.98
C ASP A 199 20.67 -19.51 -0.91
N THR A 200 20.74 -19.13 0.37
CA THR A 200 20.16 -19.95 1.45
C THR A 200 18.65 -20.12 1.29
N VAL A 201 17.93 -19.03 1.04
CA VAL A 201 16.47 -19.05 0.85
C VAL A 201 16.11 -19.83 -0.41
N ASP A 202 16.75 -19.52 -1.53
CA ASP A 202 16.51 -20.19 -2.80
C ASP A 202 16.78 -21.71 -2.72
N ASN A 203 17.91 -22.12 -2.13
CA ASN A 203 18.25 -23.53 -1.95
C ASN A 203 17.25 -24.25 -1.04
N GLY A 204 16.78 -23.57 0.01
CA GLY A 204 15.73 -24.08 0.89
C GLY A 204 14.40 -24.29 0.19
N VAL A 205 14.04 -23.40 -0.74
CA VAL A 205 12.87 -23.59 -1.62
C VAL A 205 13.09 -24.78 -2.56
N ILE A 206 14.26 -24.87 -3.21
CA ILE A 206 14.60 -25.96 -4.14
C ILE A 206 14.53 -27.33 -3.45
N GLU A 207 15.03 -27.43 -2.20
CA GLU A 207 15.00 -28.67 -1.41
C GLU A 207 13.57 -29.21 -1.20
N HIS A 208 12.59 -28.32 -1.11
CA HIS A 208 11.22 -28.68 -0.74
C HIS A 208 10.21 -28.63 -1.88
N LEU A 209 10.44 -27.85 -2.93
CA LEU A 209 9.47 -27.58 -4.00
C LEU A 209 9.14 -28.85 -4.80
N LEU A 210 10.12 -29.44 -5.48
CA LEU A 210 9.91 -30.63 -6.34
C LEU A 210 9.38 -31.85 -5.54
N PRO A 211 9.91 -32.17 -4.33
CA PRO A 211 9.34 -33.25 -3.53
C PRO A 211 7.90 -32.99 -3.07
N SER A 212 7.51 -31.73 -2.87
CA SER A 212 6.15 -31.38 -2.46
C SER A 212 5.15 -31.52 -3.62
N LEU A 213 5.55 -31.26 -4.87
CA LEU A 213 4.69 -31.46 -6.05
C LEU A 213 4.16 -32.90 -6.16
N HIS A 214 4.94 -33.89 -5.74
CA HIS A 214 4.56 -35.31 -5.77
C HIS A 214 3.62 -35.74 -4.62
N LYS A 215 3.34 -34.84 -3.67
CA LYS A 215 2.48 -35.13 -2.52
C LYS A 215 1.04 -34.68 -2.78
N ASN A 216 0.13 -35.30 -2.02
CA ASN A 216 -1.31 -35.01 -2.08
C ASN A 216 -1.81 -34.23 -0.86
N ASP A 217 -0.92 -33.71 -0.03
CA ASP A 217 -1.20 -33.02 1.24
C ASP A 217 -1.41 -31.51 1.10
N TRP A 218 -1.53 -31.00 -0.13
CA TRP A 218 -1.70 -29.58 -0.45
C TRP A 218 -2.74 -29.35 -1.55
N ASP A 219 -3.37 -28.18 -1.51
CA ASP A 219 -4.24 -27.64 -2.56
C ASP A 219 -3.67 -26.30 -3.09
N VAL A 220 -2.92 -25.56 -2.26
CA VAL A 220 -2.15 -24.37 -2.65
C VAL A 220 -0.70 -24.53 -2.18
N LEU A 221 0.25 -24.36 -3.10
CA LEU A 221 1.68 -24.38 -2.83
C LEU A 221 2.27 -23.01 -3.16
N ILE A 222 2.97 -22.39 -2.21
CA ILE A 222 3.64 -21.09 -2.35
C ILE A 222 5.14 -21.29 -2.14
N ALA A 223 5.93 -20.89 -3.13
CA ALA A 223 7.39 -20.94 -3.11
C ALA A 223 7.95 -19.54 -3.39
N HIS A 224 8.57 -18.90 -2.39
CA HIS A 224 9.08 -17.52 -2.50
C HIS A 224 10.61 -17.47 -2.52
N PHE A 225 11.19 -17.11 -3.66
CA PHE A 225 12.63 -16.96 -3.89
C PHE A 225 13.07 -15.50 -3.74
N LEU A 226 14.30 -15.26 -3.26
CA LEU A 226 14.85 -13.91 -3.00
C LEU A 226 16.10 -13.57 -3.83
N GLY A 227 16.74 -14.56 -4.45
CA GLY A 227 18.08 -14.42 -5.03
C GLY A 227 18.25 -13.29 -6.05
N VAL A 228 17.24 -12.95 -6.86
CA VAL A 228 17.34 -11.85 -7.85
C VAL A 228 17.12 -10.48 -7.25
N ASP A 229 16.28 -10.32 -6.22
CA ASP A 229 16.19 -9.07 -5.46
C ASP A 229 17.52 -8.78 -4.76
N HIS A 230 18.04 -9.76 -4.02
CA HIS A 230 19.32 -9.64 -3.33
C HIS A 230 20.49 -9.40 -4.30
N ALA A 231 20.51 -10.06 -5.47
CA ALA A 231 21.51 -9.80 -6.50
C ALA A 231 21.43 -8.35 -7.02
N GLY A 232 20.21 -7.83 -7.17
CA GLY A 232 19.93 -6.44 -7.47
C GLY A 232 20.56 -5.48 -6.48
N HIS A 233 20.23 -5.60 -5.19
CA HIS A 233 20.74 -4.71 -4.13
C HIS A 233 22.27 -4.69 -4.02
N ILE A 234 22.92 -5.84 -4.22
CA ILE A 234 24.37 -5.98 -3.99
C ILE A 234 25.19 -5.66 -5.24
N PHE A 235 24.73 -6.09 -6.41
CA PHE A 235 25.53 -6.07 -7.64
C PHE A 235 24.90 -5.23 -8.77
N GLY A 236 23.66 -4.81 -8.62
CA GLY A 236 22.86 -4.24 -9.71
C GLY A 236 22.31 -5.31 -10.66
N VAL A 237 21.33 -4.91 -11.47
CA VAL A 237 20.68 -5.77 -12.47
C VAL A 237 21.63 -6.16 -13.59
N ASP A 238 22.48 -5.23 -14.03
CA ASP A 238 23.51 -5.50 -15.04
C ASP A 238 24.74 -6.15 -14.41
N SER A 239 24.58 -7.38 -13.93
CA SER A 239 25.64 -8.09 -13.23
C SER A 239 25.66 -9.58 -13.55
N THR A 240 26.84 -10.19 -13.46
CA THR A 240 27.00 -11.65 -13.63
C THR A 240 26.20 -12.45 -12.59
N PRO A 241 26.16 -12.06 -11.29
CA PRO A 241 25.31 -12.74 -10.31
C PRO A 241 23.82 -12.73 -10.65
N MET A 242 23.29 -11.60 -11.14
CA MET A 242 21.89 -11.52 -11.60
C MET A 242 21.62 -12.52 -12.73
N ILE A 243 22.48 -12.57 -13.75
CA ILE A 243 22.35 -13.50 -14.87
C ILE A 243 22.38 -14.95 -14.39
N GLN A 244 23.31 -15.30 -13.50
CA GLN A 244 23.44 -16.65 -12.94
C GLN A 244 22.18 -17.07 -12.17
N LYS A 245 21.56 -16.13 -11.43
CA LYS A 245 20.31 -16.38 -10.71
C LYS A 245 19.12 -16.58 -11.64
N LEU A 246 18.99 -15.77 -12.69
CA LEU A 246 17.95 -15.97 -13.70
C LEU A 246 18.12 -17.32 -14.42
N GLU A 247 19.34 -17.73 -14.74
CA GLU A 247 19.62 -19.04 -15.34
C GLU A 247 19.35 -20.21 -14.36
N GLN A 248 19.63 -20.02 -13.07
CA GLN A 248 19.25 -20.97 -12.02
C GLN A 248 17.73 -21.13 -11.95
N TYR A 249 16.98 -20.02 -11.92
CA TYR A 249 15.52 -20.02 -11.90
C TYR A 249 14.94 -20.68 -13.14
N ASN A 250 15.51 -20.44 -14.33
CA ASN A 250 15.06 -21.12 -15.54
C ASN A 250 15.12 -22.64 -15.40
N ARG A 251 16.24 -23.19 -14.91
CA ARG A 251 16.38 -24.65 -14.72
C ARG A 251 15.36 -25.21 -13.73
N ILE A 252 15.14 -24.51 -12.61
CA ILE A 252 14.16 -24.94 -11.59
C ILE A 252 12.75 -24.91 -12.17
N LEU A 253 12.41 -23.87 -12.93
CA LEU A 253 11.11 -23.74 -13.56
C LEU A 253 10.90 -24.82 -14.63
N GLU A 254 11.94 -25.19 -15.40
CA GLU A 254 11.90 -26.36 -16.30
C GLU A 254 11.52 -27.63 -15.53
N ASP A 255 12.21 -27.94 -14.43
CA ASP A 255 11.92 -29.12 -13.61
C ASP A 255 10.49 -29.11 -13.02
N VAL A 256 10.02 -27.94 -12.56
CA VAL A 256 8.66 -27.76 -12.02
C VAL A 256 7.62 -28.00 -13.11
N ILE A 257 7.80 -27.41 -14.29
CA ILE A 257 6.88 -27.52 -15.43
C ILE A 257 6.84 -28.97 -15.92
N ASP A 258 7.99 -29.61 -16.11
CA ASP A 258 8.07 -30.99 -16.57
C ASP A 258 7.42 -31.96 -15.57
N THR A 259 7.64 -31.72 -14.27
CA THR A 259 6.98 -32.46 -13.20
C THR A 259 5.46 -32.27 -13.27
N LEU A 260 4.96 -31.03 -13.35
CA LEU A 260 3.53 -30.76 -13.44
C LEU A 260 2.90 -31.39 -14.69
N LYS A 261 3.56 -31.30 -15.85
CA LYS A 261 3.11 -31.99 -17.08
C LYS A 261 3.01 -33.50 -16.89
N SER A 262 4.01 -34.11 -16.24
CA SER A 262 4.01 -35.56 -15.99
C SER A 262 2.90 -36.00 -15.03
N LEU A 263 2.56 -35.16 -14.05
CA LEU A 263 1.54 -35.44 -13.03
C LEU A 263 0.11 -35.11 -13.51
N SER A 264 -0.05 -34.27 -14.53
CA SER A 264 -1.34 -33.80 -15.05
C SER A 264 -2.02 -34.83 -15.97
N THR A 265 -2.18 -36.05 -15.47
CA THR A 265 -2.93 -37.11 -16.16
C THR A 265 -4.44 -36.89 -16.06
N SER A 266 -5.20 -37.33 -17.07
CA SER A 266 -6.67 -37.21 -17.06
C SER A 266 -7.28 -38.01 -15.90
N GLY A 267 -8.15 -37.37 -15.12
CA GLY A 267 -8.71 -37.88 -13.87
C GLY A 267 -7.73 -37.87 -12.68
N GLY A 268 -6.51 -37.39 -12.87
CA GLY A 268 -5.48 -37.29 -11.85
C GLY A 268 -5.62 -36.02 -10.98
N PRO A 269 -4.98 -35.99 -9.80
CA PRO A 269 -5.12 -34.86 -8.86
C PRO A 269 -4.51 -33.54 -9.35
N HIS A 270 -3.72 -33.57 -10.43
CA HIS A 270 -3.10 -32.39 -11.03
C HIS A 270 -3.75 -31.97 -12.36
N GLU A 271 -4.81 -32.66 -12.80
CA GLU A 271 -5.46 -32.41 -14.10
C GLU A 271 -5.86 -30.93 -14.29
N ASN A 272 -6.36 -30.29 -13.24
CA ASN A 272 -6.76 -28.88 -13.24
C ASN A 272 -5.84 -28.06 -12.32
N THR A 273 -4.52 -28.23 -12.45
CA THR A 273 -3.53 -27.40 -11.73
C THR A 273 -3.28 -26.09 -12.48
N LEU A 274 -3.21 -24.97 -11.78
CA LEU A 274 -2.72 -23.71 -12.33
C LEU A 274 -1.33 -23.39 -11.77
N LEU A 275 -0.36 -23.14 -12.66
CA LEU A 275 0.96 -22.63 -12.30
C LEU A 275 1.00 -21.12 -12.53
N LEU A 276 1.42 -20.39 -11.51
CA LEU A 276 1.71 -18.96 -11.56
C LEU A 276 3.17 -18.74 -11.18
N VAL A 277 3.91 -18.01 -12.02
CA VAL A 277 5.28 -17.54 -11.72
C VAL A 277 5.25 -16.02 -11.76
N MET A 278 5.51 -15.35 -10.65
CA MET A 278 5.23 -13.92 -10.53
C MET A 278 6.24 -13.18 -9.67
N GLY A 279 6.34 -11.88 -9.89
CA GLY A 279 6.97 -10.96 -8.95
C GLY A 279 5.93 -10.24 -8.10
N ASP A 280 6.38 -9.83 -6.93
CA ASP A 280 5.69 -8.92 -6.03
C ASP A 280 5.95 -7.45 -6.42
N HIS A 281 7.15 -7.11 -6.87
CA HIS A 281 7.52 -5.83 -7.49
C HIS A 281 8.59 -5.99 -8.58
N GLY A 282 9.00 -4.87 -9.20
CA GLY A 282 10.23 -4.75 -9.98
C GLY A 282 11.33 -4.06 -9.19
N GLN A 283 12.38 -3.60 -9.86
CA GLN A 283 13.52 -2.91 -9.24
C GLN A 283 14.24 -2.05 -10.28
N THR A 284 14.86 -0.96 -9.84
CA THR A 284 15.74 -0.14 -10.70
C THR A 284 16.98 -0.92 -11.14
N LEU A 285 17.73 -0.42 -12.12
CA LEU A 285 18.99 -1.05 -12.55
C LEU A 285 20.04 -1.18 -11.43
N ASN A 286 19.97 -0.33 -10.40
CA ASN A 286 20.86 -0.37 -9.25
C ASN A 286 20.37 -1.30 -8.12
N GLY A 287 19.21 -1.94 -8.27
CA GLY A 287 18.62 -2.77 -7.24
C GLY A 287 17.68 -2.07 -6.27
N ASP A 288 17.47 -0.76 -6.40
CA ASP A 288 16.54 -0.03 -5.52
C ASP A 288 15.07 -0.34 -5.87
N HIS A 289 14.21 -0.47 -4.85
CA HIS A 289 12.75 -0.64 -4.98
C HIS A 289 11.99 -0.11 -3.74
N GLY A 290 10.70 0.21 -3.87
CA GLY A 290 9.86 0.85 -2.84
C GLY A 290 9.16 2.13 -3.30
N GLY A 291 9.52 2.62 -4.48
CA GLY A 291 9.01 3.81 -5.13
C GLY A 291 7.97 3.49 -6.20
N GLY A 292 7.75 4.45 -7.09
CA GLY A 292 6.73 4.39 -8.14
C GLY A 292 7.28 4.57 -9.55
N THR A 293 8.57 4.32 -9.77
CA THR A 293 9.14 4.37 -11.14
C THR A 293 8.64 3.19 -11.96
N ALA A 294 8.65 3.32 -13.30
CA ALA A 294 8.19 2.26 -14.19
C ALA A 294 8.91 0.91 -13.93
N GLU A 295 10.22 0.94 -13.69
CA GLU A 295 11.00 -0.28 -13.42
C GLU A 295 10.62 -0.96 -12.10
N GLU A 296 10.13 -0.20 -11.12
CA GLU A 296 9.70 -0.73 -9.82
C GLU A 296 8.26 -1.25 -9.84
N VAL A 297 7.36 -0.60 -10.57
CA VAL A 297 5.93 -0.95 -10.62
C VAL A 297 5.60 -1.99 -11.69
N GLU A 298 6.41 -2.09 -12.76
CA GLU A 298 6.23 -3.06 -13.84
C GLU A 298 6.94 -4.38 -13.51
N THR A 299 6.20 -5.29 -12.88
CA THR A 299 6.63 -6.67 -12.59
C THR A 299 6.01 -7.66 -13.59
N SER A 300 6.30 -8.95 -13.41
CA SER A 300 5.81 -10.02 -14.28
C SER A 300 4.84 -10.96 -13.57
N LEU A 301 3.89 -11.50 -14.33
CA LEU A 301 3.13 -12.69 -13.99
C LEU A 301 3.09 -13.60 -15.22
N PHE A 302 3.56 -14.82 -15.09
CA PHE A 302 3.36 -15.90 -16.06
C PHE A 302 2.33 -16.87 -15.50
N ALA A 303 1.38 -17.29 -16.33
CA ALA A 303 0.38 -18.28 -15.97
C ALA A 303 0.38 -19.42 -16.98
N TRP A 304 0.26 -20.67 -16.50
CA TRP A 304 0.12 -21.86 -17.34
C TRP A 304 -0.85 -22.87 -16.73
N SER A 305 -1.67 -23.47 -17.59
CA SER A 305 -2.60 -24.56 -17.28
C SER A 305 -2.29 -25.78 -18.16
N PRO A 306 -2.34 -27.02 -17.64
CA PRO A 306 -2.23 -28.22 -18.46
C PRO A 306 -3.37 -28.36 -19.48
N LYS A 307 -4.55 -27.85 -19.17
CA LYS A 307 -5.72 -27.89 -20.06
C LYS A 307 -5.81 -26.65 -20.92
N THR A 308 -5.82 -26.88 -22.23
CA THR A 308 -6.02 -25.85 -23.23
C THR A 308 -7.47 -25.34 -23.23
N PRO A 309 -7.69 -24.02 -23.15
CA PRO A 309 -9.00 -23.40 -23.36
C PRO A 309 -9.61 -23.72 -24.72
N PRO A 310 -10.95 -23.75 -24.85
CA PRO A 310 -11.62 -23.89 -26.14
C PRO A 310 -11.24 -22.77 -27.12
N ASN A 311 -11.09 -23.11 -28.40
CA ASN A 311 -10.64 -22.17 -29.43
C ASN A 311 -11.45 -20.86 -29.49
N ALA A 312 -12.76 -20.93 -29.21
CA ALA A 312 -13.63 -19.76 -29.21
C ALA A 312 -13.28 -18.75 -28.09
N VAL A 313 -12.83 -19.25 -26.94
CA VAL A 313 -12.43 -18.45 -25.76
C VAL A 313 -11.08 -17.76 -25.98
N LEU A 314 -10.24 -18.25 -26.90
CA LEU A 314 -8.96 -17.63 -27.24
C LEU A 314 -9.10 -16.22 -27.81
N SER A 315 -10.29 -15.86 -28.31
CA SER A 315 -10.58 -14.49 -28.73
C SER A 315 -10.54 -13.48 -27.56
N VAL A 316 -10.68 -13.94 -26.32
CA VAL A 316 -10.57 -13.14 -25.08
C VAL A 316 -9.11 -12.81 -24.78
N LEU A 317 -8.19 -13.73 -25.07
CA LEU A 317 -6.75 -13.51 -24.91
C LEU A 317 -6.33 -12.48 -25.96
N GLY A 318 -6.04 -11.25 -25.52
CA GLY A 318 -5.84 -10.12 -26.42
C GLY A 318 -4.69 -10.40 -27.41
N LYS A 319 -4.75 -9.82 -28.61
CA LYS A 319 -3.62 -9.87 -29.57
C LYS A 319 -2.84 -8.56 -29.66
N ASN A 320 -3.12 -7.62 -28.76
CA ASN A 320 -2.74 -6.22 -28.94
C ASN A 320 -1.23 -5.96 -28.79
N LEU A 321 -0.50 -6.83 -28.05
CA LEU A 321 0.96 -6.81 -27.96
C LEU A 321 1.52 -8.20 -28.25
N CYS A 322 1.63 -8.56 -29.53
CA CYS A 322 2.33 -9.77 -29.95
C CYS A 322 3.57 -9.39 -30.77
N ASN A 323 4.69 -10.06 -30.52
CA ASN A 323 5.90 -9.91 -31.32
C ASN A 323 6.58 -11.27 -31.51
N ALA A 324 7.36 -11.42 -32.58
CA ALA A 324 8.20 -12.59 -32.75
C ALA A 324 9.34 -12.56 -31.73
N ASP A 325 9.62 -13.70 -31.10
CA ASP A 325 10.82 -13.91 -30.29
C ASP A 325 12.08 -14.04 -31.18
N LEU A 326 13.23 -14.28 -30.56
CA LEU A 326 14.50 -14.47 -31.28
C LEU A 326 14.53 -15.71 -32.19
N HIS A 327 13.59 -16.64 -32.03
CA HIS A 327 13.44 -17.84 -32.84
C HIS A 327 12.33 -17.71 -33.90
N GLY A 328 11.73 -16.52 -34.04
CA GLY A 328 10.65 -16.27 -35.00
C GLY A 328 9.29 -16.79 -34.56
N LYS A 329 9.12 -17.24 -33.32
CA LYS A 329 7.83 -17.65 -32.76
C LYS A 329 7.12 -16.45 -32.16
N GLU A 330 5.86 -16.28 -32.51
CA GLU A 330 5.04 -15.18 -31.98
C GLU A 330 4.68 -15.43 -30.50
N VAL A 331 5.02 -14.47 -29.65
CA VAL A 331 4.67 -14.42 -28.22
C VAL A 331 3.75 -13.22 -28.02
N CYS A 332 2.71 -13.39 -27.22
CA CYS A 332 1.77 -12.32 -26.88
C CYS A 332 1.82 -12.01 -25.38
N VAL A 333 1.85 -10.73 -25.04
CA VAL A 333 1.85 -10.23 -23.67
C VAL A 333 0.57 -9.48 -23.37
N SER A 334 0.04 -9.68 -22.17
CA SER A 334 -1.13 -8.98 -21.63
C SER A 334 -0.74 -8.06 -20.48
N THR A 335 -1.67 -7.27 -19.98
CA THR A 335 -1.46 -6.41 -18.80
C THR A 335 -2.49 -6.75 -17.74
N MET A 336 -2.06 -6.80 -16.47
CA MET A 336 -2.92 -7.08 -15.33
C MET A 336 -2.53 -6.18 -14.16
N GLN A 337 -3.51 -5.69 -13.40
CA GLN A 337 -3.26 -5.03 -12.13
C GLN A 337 -3.01 -6.11 -11.06
N GLN A 338 -1.98 -6.00 -10.22
CA GLN A 338 -1.79 -6.96 -9.12
C GLN A 338 -2.99 -6.99 -8.17
N LEU A 339 -3.71 -5.87 -8.06
CA LEU A 339 -4.95 -5.74 -7.30
C LEU A 339 -6.02 -6.78 -7.69
N ASP A 340 -6.03 -7.20 -8.96
CA ASP A 340 -6.97 -8.18 -9.51
C ASP A 340 -6.65 -9.62 -9.06
N PHE A 341 -5.46 -9.87 -8.52
CA PHE A 341 -4.98 -11.22 -8.19
C PHE A 341 -5.90 -11.95 -7.22
N ALA A 342 -6.17 -11.37 -6.04
CA ALA A 342 -6.92 -12.03 -4.98
C ALA A 342 -8.31 -12.52 -5.44
N VAL A 343 -9.08 -11.64 -6.10
CA VAL A 343 -10.43 -11.97 -6.59
C VAL A 343 -10.39 -12.94 -7.76
N THR A 344 -9.37 -12.86 -8.62
CA THR A 344 -9.22 -13.80 -9.75
C THR A 344 -8.92 -15.21 -9.24
N ILE A 345 -8.01 -15.35 -8.28
CA ILE A 345 -7.69 -16.64 -7.65
C ILE A 345 -8.88 -17.19 -6.87
N ALA A 346 -9.60 -16.34 -6.13
CA ALA A 346 -10.81 -16.74 -5.43
C ALA A 346 -11.90 -17.27 -6.39
N ALA A 347 -12.09 -16.58 -7.53
CA ALA A 347 -13.02 -17.01 -8.57
C ALA A 347 -12.63 -18.36 -9.19
N LEU A 348 -11.34 -18.54 -9.50
CA LEU A 348 -10.81 -19.79 -10.07
C LEU A 348 -10.96 -20.99 -9.12
N LEU A 349 -10.86 -20.77 -7.81
CA LEU A 349 -10.99 -21.80 -6.79
C LEU A 349 -12.43 -21.99 -6.27
N GLY A 350 -13.38 -21.17 -6.72
CA GLY A 350 -14.78 -21.21 -6.26
C GLY A 350 -14.95 -20.91 -4.77
N ILE A 351 -14.20 -19.94 -4.24
CA ILE A 351 -14.25 -19.51 -2.82
C ILE A 351 -14.66 -18.04 -2.71
N PRO A 352 -15.10 -17.57 -1.52
CA PRO A 352 -15.47 -16.18 -1.31
C PRO A 352 -14.33 -15.20 -1.62
N PHE A 353 -14.68 -14.06 -2.18
CA PHE A 353 -13.73 -12.99 -2.51
C PHE A 353 -13.40 -12.21 -1.24
N PRO A 354 -12.12 -11.87 -0.97
CA PRO A 354 -11.76 -11.12 0.23
C PRO A 354 -12.60 -9.84 0.36
N PHE A 355 -13.19 -9.63 1.53
CA PHE A 355 -14.17 -8.55 1.76
C PHE A 355 -13.65 -7.16 1.41
N GLY A 356 -12.38 -6.87 1.72
CA GLY A 356 -11.77 -5.57 1.44
C GLY A 356 -11.24 -5.39 0.01
N SER A 357 -11.34 -6.42 -0.84
CA SER A 357 -10.78 -6.35 -2.19
C SER A 357 -11.53 -5.35 -3.05
N ILE A 358 -10.79 -4.61 -3.86
CA ILE A 358 -11.32 -3.68 -4.86
C ILE A 358 -10.88 -4.04 -6.29
N GLY A 359 -10.28 -5.23 -6.44
CA GLY A 359 -9.85 -5.77 -7.72
C GLY A 359 -11.02 -6.25 -8.58
N ARG A 360 -10.74 -6.44 -9.87
CA ARG A 360 -11.64 -7.06 -10.85
C ARG A 360 -11.12 -8.45 -11.19
N VAL A 361 -12.00 -9.45 -11.29
CA VAL A 361 -11.60 -10.76 -11.86
C VAL A 361 -10.99 -10.53 -13.24
N ASN A 362 -9.72 -10.89 -13.45
CA ASN A 362 -9.03 -10.62 -14.70
C ASN A 362 -9.53 -11.58 -15.80
N PRO A 363 -10.03 -11.06 -16.95
CA PRO A 363 -10.67 -11.88 -17.96
C PRO A 363 -9.71 -12.87 -18.62
N GLU A 364 -8.47 -12.45 -18.89
CA GLU A 364 -7.50 -13.25 -19.61
C GLU A 364 -6.93 -14.37 -18.73
N LEU A 365 -6.60 -14.08 -17.46
CA LEU A 365 -6.20 -15.11 -16.51
C LEU A 365 -7.34 -16.09 -16.21
N TYR A 366 -8.58 -15.60 -16.10
CA TYR A 366 -9.76 -16.45 -15.91
C TYR A 366 -10.00 -17.37 -17.13
N ALA A 367 -9.80 -16.85 -18.35
CA ALA A 367 -9.94 -17.60 -19.61
C ALA A 367 -8.96 -18.77 -19.75
N LEU A 368 -7.75 -18.70 -19.17
CA LEU A 368 -6.78 -19.82 -19.22
C LEU A 368 -7.30 -21.10 -18.56
N SER A 369 -8.23 -20.98 -17.62
CA SER A 369 -8.83 -22.14 -16.94
C SER A 369 -10.07 -22.70 -17.65
N ALA A 370 -10.52 -22.08 -18.76
CA ALA A 370 -11.80 -22.41 -19.36
C ALA A 370 -11.92 -23.87 -19.86
N GLY A 371 -10.79 -24.49 -20.22
CA GLY A 371 -10.75 -25.90 -20.64
C GLY A 371 -11.06 -26.89 -19.51
N THR A 372 -11.10 -26.45 -18.26
CA THR A 372 -11.41 -27.31 -17.10
C THR A 372 -12.91 -27.58 -16.94
N TRP A 373 -13.77 -26.78 -17.57
CA TRP A 373 -15.23 -26.87 -17.44
C TRP A 373 -15.91 -27.86 -18.40
N ASP A 374 -15.13 -28.68 -19.12
CA ASP A 374 -15.66 -29.74 -19.98
C ASP A 374 -16.57 -30.68 -19.18
N ASN A 375 -17.79 -30.93 -19.70
CA ASN A 375 -18.85 -31.80 -19.15
C ASN A 375 -19.75 -31.28 -18.02
N GLN A 376 -19.68 -30.01 -17.60
CA GLN A 376 -20.82 -29.41 -16.88
C GLN A 376 -21.87 -28.91 -17.88
N GLN A 377 -22.53 -29.84 -18.59
CA GLN A 377 -23.88 -29.56 -19.08
C GLN A 377 -24.70 -29.21 -17.85
N ILE A 378 -25.05 -27.93 -17.72
CA ILE A 378 -25.95 -27.46 -16.68
C ILE A 378 -27.23 -28.29 -16.79
N GLY A 379 -27.44 -29.20 -15.84
CA GLY A 379 -28.68 -29.94 -15.73
C GLY A 379 -29.85 -28.98 -15.55
N ALA A 380 -30.92 -29.26 -16.28
CA ALA A 380 -32.27 -28.67 -16.22
C ALA A 380 -32.48 -27.32 -16.94
N ASN A 381 -32.28 -27.29 -18.27
CA ASN A 381 -33.35 -27.15 -19.26
C ASN A 381 -32.72 -27.14 -20.66
N ASP A 382 -33.32 -27.89 -21.57
CA ASP A 382 -32.84 -28.23 -22.91
C ASP A 382 -32.87 -27.03 -23.88
N CYS A 383 -32.12 -25.97 -23.57
CA CYS A 383 -32.06 -24.75 -24.37
C CYS A 383 -30.75 -24.68 -25.19
N THR A 384 -30.66 -25.52 -26.23
CA THR A 384 -29.67 -25.49 -27.34
C THR A 384 -28.18 -25.61 -27.01
N GLN A 385 -27.40 -26.22 -27.91
CA GLN A 385 -25.93 -26.22 -27.84
C GLN A 385 -25.40 -24.77 -27.80
N GLN A 386 -24.91 -24.38 -26.62
CA GLN A 386 -24.35 -23.06 -26.35
C GLN A 386 -22.91 -23.01 -26.89
N ASN A 387 -22.53 -21.90 -27.52
CA ASN A 387 -21.15 -21.68 -28.00
C ASN A 387 -20.21 -21.60 -26.78
N ASP A 388 -19.04 -22.25 -26.81
CA ASP A 388 -18.05 -22.25 -25.71
C ASP A 388 -17.71 -20.82 -25.24
N LEU A 389 -17.63 -19.86 -26.17
CA LEU A 389 -17.40 -18.46 -25.84
C LEU A 389 -18.57 -17.85 -25.06
N GLU A 390 -19.81 -18.15 -25.44
CA GLU A 390 -21.00 -17.64 -24.78
C GLU A 390 -21.15 -18.26 -23.37
N ALA A 391 -20.87 -19.56 -23.24
CA ALA A 391 -20.83 -20.24 -21.95
C ALA A 391 -19.75 -19.66 -21.03
N TRP A 392 -18.56 -19.37 -21.56
CA TRP A 392 -17.50 -18.68 -20.83
C TRP A 392 -17.94 -17.26 -20.41
N MET A 393 -18.48 -16.47 -21.33
CA MET A 393 -18.96 -15.10 -21.06
C MET A 393 -20.02 -15.10 -19.96
N ARG A 394 -20.92 -16.08 -19.96
CA ARG A 394 -21.94 -16.24 -18.91
C ARG A 394 -21.29 -16.49 -17.54
N ARG A 395 -20.37 -17.46 -17.44
CA ARG A 395 -19.64 -17.76 -16.19
C ARG A 395 -18.83 -16.55 -15.70
N TYR A 396 -18.20 -15.83 -16.62
CA TYR A 396 -17.44 -14.63 -16.29
C TYR A 396 -18.35 -13.48 -15.81
N ALA A 397 -19.50 -13.28 -16.43
CA ALA A 397 -20.51 -12.31 -15.97
C ALA A 397 -21.05 -12.65 -14.57
N GLU A 398 -21.27 -13.94 -14.26
CA GLU A 398 -21.66 -14.40 -12.92
C GLU A 398 -20.56 -14.11 -11.87
N ALA A 399 -19.29 -14.39 -12.21
CA ALA A 399 -18.16 -14.05 -11.34
C ALA A 399 -18.05 -12.54 -11.10
N LEU A 400 -18.20 -11.72 -12.14
CA LEU A 400 -18.20 -10.26 -12.04
C LEU A 400 -19.39 -9.74 -11.22
N CYS A 401 -20.57 -10.34 -11.34
CA CYS A 401 -21.70 -9.94 -10.52
C CYS A 401 -21.42 -10.08 -9.02
N ILE A 402 -20.80 -11.20 -8.64
CA ILE A 402 -20.39 -11.46 -7.25
C ILE A 402 -19.25 -10.52 -6.84
N ASN A 403 -18.32 -10.24 -7.75
CA ASN A 403 -17.26 -9.25 -7.53
C ASN A 403 -17.86 -7.86 -7.22
N CYS A 404 -18.81 -7.40 -8.03
CA CYS A 404 -19.48 -6.13 -7.83
C CYS A 404 -20.26 -6.09 -6.52
N TRP A 405 -20.93 -7.20 -6.16
CA TRP A 405 -21.63 -7.31 -4.88
C TRP A 405 -20.68 -7.20 -3.69
N GLN A 406 -19.55 -7.92 -3.71
CA GLN A 406 -18.54 -7.83 -2.66
C GLN A 406 -17.99 -6.40 -2.54
N VAL A 407 -17.63 -5.76 -3.66
CA VAL A 407 -17.15 -4.38 -3.67
C VAL A 407 -18.22 -3.40 -3.16
N LYS A 408 -19.48 -3.58 -3.55
CA LYS A 408 -20.60 -2.75 -3.04
C LYS A 408 -20.75 -2.85 -1.53
N ARG A 409 -20.69 -4.06 -0.97
CA ARG A 409 -20.74 -4.29 0.49
C ARG A 409 -19.57 -3.62 1.20
N TYR A 410 -18.37 -3.70 0.62
CA TYR A 410 -17.20 -3.03 1.13
C TYR A 410 -17.38 -1.51 1.14
N ILE A 411 -17.83 -0.91 0.03
CA ILE A 411 -18.11 0.53 -0.08
C ILE A 411 -19.08 0.98 1.01
N ASP A 412 -20.19 0.27 1.18
CA ASP A 412 -21.23 0.62 2.16
C ASP A 412 -20.68 0.57 3.59
N ARG A 413 -19.92 -0.49 3.90
CA ARG A 413 -19.34 -0.64 5.23
C ARG A 413 -18.26 0.40 5.49
N TYR A 414 -17.33 0.58 4.55
CA TYR A 414 -16.25 1.56 4.64
C TYR A 414 -16.79 2.98 4.79
N SER A 415 -17.78 3.36 3.99
CA SER A 415 -18.37 4.71 4.04
C SER A 415 -19.13 4.96 5.34
N ALA A 416 -19.65 3.91 6.00
CA ALA A 416 -20.33 4.02 7.27
C ALA A 416 -19.39 4.09 8.50
N THR A 417 -18.16 3.57 8.39
CA THR A 417 -17.23 3.45 9.53
C THR A 417 -15.95 4.24 9.41
N SER A 418 -15.54 4.65 8.20
CA SER A 418 -14.27 5.34 7.99
C SER A 418 -14.26 6.74 8.60
N VAL A 419 -13.13 7.11 9.20
CA VAL A 419 -12.89 8.47 9.72
C VAL A 419 -12.72 9.45 8.55
N ILE A 420 -12.10 8.97 7.46
CA ILE A 420 -11.90 9.70 6.21
C ILE A 420 -12.56 8.86 5.11
N GLY A 421 -13.81 9.20 4.82
CA GLY A 421 -14.61 8.58 3.77
C GLY A 421 -14.48 9.29 2.42
N PHE A 422 -15.11 8.71 1.41
CA PHE A 422 -15.23 9.30 0.08
C PHE A 422 -16.22 10.48 0.08
N ARG A 423 -16.12 11.37 -0.92
CA ARG A 423 -17.09 12.46 -1.08
C ARG A 423 -18.46 11.89 -1.48
N ALA A 424 -19.53 12.53 -1.02
CA ALA A 424 -20.89 12.08 -1.32
C ALA A 424 -21.19 12.04 -2.83
N GLU A 425 -20.63 12.98 -3.61
CA GLU A 425 -20.78 13.03 -5.06
C GLU A 425 -20.17 11.79 -5.74
N ASP A 426 -18.96 11.41 -5.33
CA ASP A 426 -18.26 10.23 -5.85
C ASP A 426 -19.01 8.94 -5.49
N LEU A 427 -19.51 8.84 -4.25
CA LEU A 427 -20.31 7.70 -3.80
C LEU A 427 -21.63 7.58 -4.58
N ASN A 428 -22.30 8.70 -4.86
CA ASN A 428 -23.52 8.71 -5.67
C ASN A 428 -23.25 8.26 -7.11
N HIS A 429 -22.14 8.69 -7.70
CA HIS A 429 -21.74 8.25 -9.04
C HIS A 429 -21.49 6.74 -9.11
N VAL A 430 -20.71 6.20 -8.16
CA VAL A 430 -20.42 4.76 -8.07
C VAL A 430 -21.69 3.94 -7.79
N ALA A 431 -22.60 4.46 -6.96
CA ALA A 431 -23.90 3.83 -6.71
C ALA A 431 -24.82 3.80 -7.95
N ASP A 432 -24.79 4.84 -8.79
CA ASP A 432 -25.52 4.89 -10.06
C ASP A 432 -24.97 3.85 -11.06
N LEU A 433 -23.64 3.75 -11.20
CA LEU A 433 -22.99 2.72 -12.03
C LEU A 433 -23.39 1.31 -11.58
N TYR A 434 -23.36 1.06 -10.27
CA TYR A 434 -23.79 -0.22 -9.70
C TYR A 434 -25.25 -0.55 -10.02
N SER A 435 -26.14 0.44 -9.85
CA SER A 435 -27.58 0.29 -10.07
C SER A 435 -27.88 -0.02 -11.55
N LYS A 436 -27.17 0.66 -12.47
CA LYS A 436 -27.23 0.38 -13.92
C LYS A 436 -26.76 -1.04 -14.24
N ALA A 437 -25.63 -1.46 -13.68
CA ALA A 437 -25.11 -2.81 -13.88
C ALA A 437 -26.08 -3.89 -13.36
N GLN A 438 -26.72 -3.68 -12.20
CA GLN A 438 -27.73 -4.62 -11.69
C GLN A 438 -29.01 -4.67 -12.54
N ALA A 439 -29.49 -3.53 -13.02
CA ALA A 439 -30.73 -3.45 -13.81
C ALA A 439 -30.60 -4.24 -15.13
N ASN A 440 -29.45 -4.11 -15.80
CA ASN A 440 -29.15 -4.81 -17.05
C ASN A 440 -29.15 -6.33 -16.88
N TRP A 441 -28.63 -6.87 -15.76
CA TRP A 441 -28.55 -8.32 -15.59
C TRP A 441 -29.93 -8.99 -15.55
N SER A 442 -30.89 -8.33 -14.90
CA SER A 442 -32.27 -8.81 -14.81
C SER A 442 -32.99 -8.87 -16.16
N SER A 443 -32.55 -8.09 -17.16
CA SER A 443 -33.07 -8.15 -18.53
C SER A 443 -32.35 -9.21 -19.35
N VAL A 444 -31.03 -9.39 -19.17
CA VAL A 444 -30.25 -10.46 -19.81
C VAL A 444 -30.73 -11.86 -19.39
N LEU A 445 -31.10 -12.06 -18.12
CA LEU A 445 -31.70 -13.31 -17.66
C LEU A 445 -33.07 -13.58 -18.28
N ARG A 446 -33.88 -12.53 -18.51
CA ARG A 446 -35.21 -12.64 -19.14
C ARG A 446 -35.13 -12.96 -20.63
N SER A 447 -34.12 -12.47 -21.33
CA SER A 447 -33.91 -12.77 -22.76
C SER A 447 -33.35 -14.17 -23.01
N THR A 448 -32.74 -14.80 -22.01
CA THR A 448 -32.12 -16.13 -22.14
C THR A 448 -33.06 -17.29 -21.81
N CYS A 449 -34.20 -17.05 -21.15
CA CYS A 449 -35.22 -18.07 -20.87
C CYS A 449 -36.64 -17.45 -20.93
N PRO A 450 -37.39 -17.62 -22.03
CA PRO A 450 -38.80 -17.26 -22.06
C PRO A 450 -39.57 -18.14 -21.07
N VAL A 451 -40.23 -17.53 -20.09
CA VAL A 451 -41.20 -18.24 -19.24
C VAL A 451 -42.44 -18.54 -20.09
N GLU A 452 -42.80 -19.81 -20.21
CA GLU A 452 -44.01 -20.28 -20.92
C GLU A 452 -45.30 -19.82 -20.22
N THR A 453 -45.60 -18.52 -20.18
CA THR A 453 -46.95 -18.03 -19.86
C THR A 453 -47.16 -16.62 -20.41
N SER A 454 -47.33 -16.48 -21.73
CA SER A 454 -48.24 -15.47 -22.32
C SER A 454 -48.27 -15.59 -23.84
N SER A 455 -49.49 -15.60 -24.38
CA SER A 455 -49.94 -15.44 -25.78
C SER A 455 -48.91 -15.11 -26.87
N GLN A 456 -48.99 -15.90 -27.94
CA GLN A 456 -48.03 -16.08 -29.05
C GLN A 456 -47.76 -14.91 -30.02
N ASP A 457 -48.21 -13.67 -29.81
CA ASP A 457 -48.18 -12.66 -30.89
C ASP A 457 -47.42 -11.34 -30.63
N GLU A 458 -46.69 -11.16 -29.53
CA GLU A 458 -45.90 -9.91 -29.30
C GLU A 458 -44.42 -10.05 -28.89
N LEU A 459 -43.82 -11.25 -28.89
CA LEU A 459 -42.37 -11.42 -28.64
C LEU A 459 -41.70 -12.26 -29.73
N LYS A 460 -41.39 -11.62 -30.86
CA LYS A 460 -40.58 -12.24 -31.93
C LYS A 460 -39.33 -11.43 -32.31
N GLU A 461 -38.91 -10.48 -31.48
CA GLU A 461 -37.85 -9.53 -31.90
C GLU A 461 -36.48 -9.69 -31.22
N CYS A 462 -36.28 -10.64 -30.29
CA CYS A 462 -34.95 -10.85 -29.66
C CYS A 462 -34.51 -12.32 -29.51
N ALA A 463 -34.94 -13.24 -30.37
CA ALA A 463 -34.56 -14.66 -30.31
C ALA A 463 -33.39 -15.06 -31.23
N ASN A 464 -32.42 -14.15 -31.47
CA ASN A 464 -31.23 -14.43 -32.27
C ASN A 464 -29.98 -14.60 -31.37
N LYS A 465 -29.14 -15.62 -31.62
CA LYS A 465 -27.90 -15.90 -30.86
C LYS A 465 -26.95 -14.69 -30.78
N GLU A 466 -26.91 -13.85 -31.81
CA GLU A 466 -26.14 -12.60 -31.83
C GLU A 466 -26.63 -11.56 -30.80
N CYS A 467 -27.93 -11.54 -30.50
CA CYS A 467 -28.53 -10.64 -29.51
C CYS A 467 -28.17 -11.07 -28.07
N THR A 468 -27.99 -12.37 -27.83
CA THR A 468 -27.62 -12.89 -26.50
C THR A 468 -26.14 -12.64 -26.19
N SER A 469 -25.25 -12.90 -27.16
CA SER A 469 -23.83 -12.59 -27.04
C SER A 469 -23.57 -11.08 -26.84
N SER A 470 -24.29 -10.22 -27.56
CA SER A 470 -24.19 -8.77 -27.38
C SER A 470 -24.70 -8.30 -26.02
N ALA A 471 -25.80 -8.88 -25.51
CA ALA A 471 -26.32 -8.59 -24.18
C ALA A 471 -25.36 -8.99 -23.05
N LEU A 472 -24.72 -10.16 -23.14
CA LEU A 472 -23.70 -10.60 -22.18
C LEU A 472 -22.48 -9.68 -22.19
N ARG A 473 -22.05 -9.22 -23.38
CA ARG A 473 -20.93 -8.29 -23.50
C ARG A 473 -21.25 -6.94 -22.83
N LEU A 474 -22.41 -6.37 -23.12
CA LEU A 474 -22.88 -5.13 -22.47
C LEU A 474 -22.95 -5.27 -20.96
N GLN A 475 -23.32 -6.45 -20.45
CA GLN A 475 -23.33 -6.72 -19.02
C GLN A 475 -21.91 -6.77 -18.41
N ILE A 476 -21.00 -7.50 -19.06
CA ILE A 476 -19.60 -7.60 -18.64
C ILE A 476 -18.98 -6.20 -18.59
N ASP A 477 -19.25 -5.37 -19.61
CA ASP A 477 -18.77 -4.00 -19.70
C ASP A 477 -19.34 -3.16 -18.53
N ALA A 478 -20.64 -3.24 -18.24
CA ALA A 478 -21.26 -2.51 -17.13
C ALA A 478 -20.70 -2.88 -15.75
N TYR A 479 -20.44 -4.17 -15.50
CA TYR A 479 -19.79 -4.60 -14.25
C TYR A 479 -18.33 -4.15 -14.18
N SER A 480 -17.62 -4.25 -15.30
CA SER A 480 -16.22 -3.83 -15.41
C SER A 480 -16.07 -2.32 -15.17
N ASP A 481 -16.98 -1.51 -15.71
CA ASP A 481 -17.01 -0.06 -15.53
C ASP A 481 -17.22 0.33 -14.08
N PHE A 482 -18.13 -0.34 -13.36
CA PHE A 482 -18.34 -0.11 -11.92
C PHE A 482 -17.07 -0.42 -11.11
N LEU A 483 -16.49 -1.61 -11.30
CA LEU A 483 -15.30 -2.04 -10.56
C LEU A 483 -14.10 -1.13 -10.85
N GLU A 484 -13.88 -0.80 -12.12
CA GLU A 484 -12.78 0.07 -12.54
C GLU A 484 -12.95 1.51 -12.05
N SER A 485 -14.19 2.04 -12.08
CA SER A 485 -14.49 3.38 -11.56
C SER A 485 -14.24 3.47 -10.06
N PHE A 486 -14.64 2.44 -9.30
CA PHE A 486 -14.36 2.43 -7.87
C PHE A 486 -12.86 2.26 -7.56
N ALA A 487 -12.16 1.38 -8.28
CA ALA A 487 -10.72 1.22 -8.11
C ALA A 487 -9.95 2.52 -8.42
N LYS A 488 -10.36 3.28 -9.44
CA LYS A 488 -9.81 4.62 -9.75
C LYS A 488 -10.09 5.62 -8.63
N LEU A 489 -11.31 5.67 -8.13
CA LEU A 489 -11.68 6.53 -6.99
C LEU A 489 -10.84 6.20 -5.75
N ALA A 490 -10.70 4.90 -5.43
CA ALA A 490 -9.89 4.41 -4.33
C ALA A 490 -8.41 4.78 -4.47
N ARG A 491 -7.81 4.65 -5.67
CA ARG A 491 -6.43 5.10 -5.93
C ARG A 491 -6.27 6.60 -5.69
N SER A 492 -7.17 7.42 -6.23
CA SER A 492 -7.09 8.87 -6.03
C SER A 492 -7.25 9.26 -4.57
N ALA A 493 -8.10 8.56 -3.81
CA ALA A 493 -8.33 8.84 -2.40
C ALA A 493 -7.21 8.33 -1.46
N TRP A 494 -6.58 7.19 -1.78
CA TRP A 494 -5.71 6.48 -0.84
C TRP A 494 -4.23 6.44 -1.25
N THR A 495 -3.88 6.81 -2.48
CA THR A 495 -2.49 6.68 -2.98
C THR A 495 -1.90 8.00 -3.49
N GLU A 496 -2.71 9.05 -3.69
CA GLU A 496 -2.27 10.31 -4.26
C GLU A 496 -2.23 11.45 -3.22
N PHE A 497 -1.09 12.14 -3.16
CA PHE A 497 -0.94 13.32 -2.31
C PHE A 497 -1.79 14.50 -2.80
N ASP A 498 -2.49 15.18 -1.88
CA ASP A 498 -3.17 16.45 -2.18
C ASP A 498 -2.16 17.60 -2.15
N LEU A 499 -1.59 17.88 -3.32
CA LEU A 499 -0.59 18.93 -3.50
C LEU A 499 -1.12 20.34 -3.16
N TRP A 500 -2.42 20.56 -3.28
CA TRP A 500 -3.03 21.85 -2.92
C TRP A 500 -3.04 22.04 -1.41
N LEU A 501 -3.52 21.05 -0.65
CA LEU A 501 -3.50 21.10 0.81
C LEU A 501 -2.08 21.17 1.36
N MET A 502 -1.14 20.39 0.79
CA MET A 502 0.28 20.47 1.14
C MET A 502 0.84 21.87 0.86
N GLY A 503 0.57 22.44 -0.31
CA GLY A 503 1.05 23.76 -0.70
C GLY A 503 0.50 24.89 0.18
N ILE A 504 -0.79 24.83 0.54
CA ILE A 504 -1.42 25.79 1.46
C ILE A 504 -0.80 25.64 2.86
N GLY A 505 -0.68 24.41 3.38
CA GLY A 505 -0.07 24.15 4.68
C GLY A 505 1.36 24.68 4.78
N LEU A 506 2.20 24.41 3.77
CA LEU A 506 3.56 24.93 3.68
C LEU A 506 3.58 26.47 3.60
N SER A 507 2.67 27.07 2.84
CA SER A 507 2.58 28.54 2.72
C SER A 507 2.22 29.21 4.05
N VAL A 508 1.25 28.64 4.79
CA VAL A 508 0.89 29.11 6.14
C VAL A 508 2.08 28.97 7.10
N MET A 509 2.82 27.85 7.02
CA MET A 509 4.02 27.64 7.83
C MET A 509 5.11 28.68 7.55
N ILE A 510 5.45 28.90 6.28
CA ILE A 510 6.46 29.90 5.87
C ILE A 510 6.06 31.31 6.32
N LEU A 511 4.78 31.67 6.19
CA LEU A 511 4.28 32.97 6.65
C LEU A 511 4.43 33.10 8.16
N SER A 512 4.04 32.08 8.93
CA SER A 512 4.20 32.06 10.40
C SER A 512 5.66 32.25 10.81
N VAL A 513 6.57 31.45 10.25
CA VAL A 513 8.01 31.53 10.53
C VAL A 513 8.59 32.90 10.15
N SER A 514 8.20 33.45 9.00
CA SER A 514 8.67 34.77 8.55
C SER A 514 8.23 35.88 9.49
N THR A 515 7.00 35.82 10.01
CA THR A 515 6.51 36.78 11.02
C THR A 515 7.25 36.65 12.35
N GLN A 516 7.50 35.42 12.83
CA GLN A 516 8.29 35.17 14.04
C GLN A 516 9.73 35.64 13.90
N ALA A 517 10.37 35.36 12.76
CA ALA A 517 11.73 35.80 12.45
C ALA A 517 11.82 37.33 12.43
N SER A 518 10.89 37.99 11.75
CA SER A 518 10.80 39.46 11.71
C SER A 518 10.66 40.05 13.11
N TRP A 519 9.83 39.44 13.96
CA TRP A 519 9.66 39.87 15.35
C TRP A 519 10.94 39.68 16.17
N CYS A 520 11.63 38.54 16.03
CA CYS A 520 12.90 38.28 16.68
C CYS A 520 13.97 39.31 16.27
N ILE A 521 14.06 39.63 14.96
CA ILE A 521 15.00 40.63 14.43
C ILE A 521 14.68 42.02 14.99
N ILE A 522 13.42 42.45 14.96
CA ILE A 522 13.01 43.76 15.50
C ILE A 522 13.39 43.86 16.99
N LYS A 523 13.19 42.80 17.77
CA LYS A 523 13.56 42.76 19.19
C LYS A 523 15.06 42.81 19.42
N LEU A 524 15.83 42.06 18.65
CA LEU A 524 17.30 42.08 18.69
C LEU A 524 17.85 43.46 18.32
N GLN A 525 17.30 44.10 17.28
CA GLN A 525 17.67 45.47 16.87
C GLN A 525 17.32 46.50 17.94
N GLN A 526 16.12 46.43 18.54
CA GLN A 526 15.74 47.30 19.65
C GLN A 526 16.66 47.16 20.86
N LYS A 527 17.13 45.93 21.14
CA LYS A 527 18.09 45.66 22.21
C LYS A 527 19.46 46.26 21.88
N ASN A 528 19.98 45.99 20.69
CA ASN A 528 21.28 46.50 20.25
C ASN A 528 21.33 48.04 20.28
N GLN A 529 20.26 48.70 19.82
CA GLN A 529 20.12 50.16 19.89
C GLN A 529 20.09 50.72 21.33
N ARG A 530 19.56 49.96 22.30
CA ARG A 530 19.59 50.35 23.73
C ARG A 530 20.97 50.15 24.35
N GLU A 531 21.69 49.11 23.94
CA GLU A 531 23.04 48.79 24.43
C GLU A 531 24.07 49.80 23.88
N LEU A 532 23.99 50.14 22.59
CA LEU A 532 24.77 51.21 21.94
C LEU A 532 24.57 52.58 22.63
N LYS A 533 23.36 52.88 23.11
CA LYS A 533 23.07 54.11 23.85
C LYS A 533 23.58 54.12 25.29
N LEU A 534 23.95 52.97 25.87
CA LEU A 534 24.33 52.85 27.28
C LEU A 534 25.84 52.78 27.52
N ASP A 535 26.67 52.87 26.47
CA ASP A 535 28.14 52.81 26.50
C ASP A 535 28.71 51.68 27.38
N LYS A 536 27.99 50.55 27.42
CA LYS A 536 28.44 49.33 28.08
C LYS A 536 28.95 48.39 27.00
N GLY A 537 30.27 48.42 26.77
CA GLY A 537 30.94 47.39 25.98
C GLY A 537 30.80 46.03 26.65
N ILE A 538 29.80 45.22 26.24
CA ILE A 538 29.69 43.79 26.55
C ILE A 538 29.13 43.04 25.34
N HIS A 539 29.83 41.95 25.01
CA HIS A 539 29.67 40.96 23.94
C HIS A 539 28.31 40.87 23.21
N ALA A 540 28.35 41.20 21.92
CA ALA A 540 27.38 40.75 20.94
C ALA A 540 27.60 39.26 20.61
N ALA A 541 26.94 38.35 21.35
CA ALA A 541 26.55 37.01 20.90
C ALA A 541 25.75 36.30 22.01
N ASP A 542 24.43 36.49 22.05
CA ASP A 542 23.54 35.75 22.99
C ASP A 542 22.57 34.78 22.28
N SER A 543 22.50 34.84 20.95
CA SER A 543 21.79 33.83 20.14
C SER A 543 22.47 32.47 20.16
N VAL A 544 23.79 32.45 20.32
CA VAL A 544 24.61 31.24 20.28
C VAL A 544 24.22 30.26 21.39
N SER A 545 23.94 30.75 22.60
CA SER A 545 23.57 29.91 23.75
C SER A 545 22.24 29.17 23.53
N VAL A 546 21.24 29.84 22.95
CA VAL A 546 19.93 29.23 22.64
C VAL A 546 20.08 28.20 21.51
N THR A 547 20.87 28.52 20.49
CA THR A 547 21.17 27.58 19.39
C THR A 547 21.95 26.35 19.87
N GLN A 548 22.97 26.53 20.73
CA GLN A 548 23.73 25.43 21.33
C GLN A 548 22.82 24.54 22.20
N TRP A 549 21.90 25.16 22.95
CA TRP A 549 20.93 24.41 23.75
C TRP A 549 19.98 23.58 22.88
N SER A 550 19.45 24.18 21.81
CA SER A 550 18.63 23.47 20.83
C SER A 550 19.40 22.33 20.14
N PHE A 551 20.68 22.53 19.81
CA PHE A 551 21.50 21.48 19.22
C PHE A 551 21.77 20.33 20.20
N LEU A 552 22.08 20.66 21.46
CA LEU A 552 22.25 19.66 22.52
C LEU A 552 20.97 18.83 22.71
N ALA A 553 19.80 19.47 22.69
CA ALA A 553 18.51 18.79 22.80
C ALA A 553 18.31 17.75 21.68
N VAL A 554 18.70 18.08 20.44
CA VAL A 554 18.69 17.13 19.31
C VAL A 554 19.71 16.01 19.50
N CYS A 555 20.93 16.31 19.96
CA CYS A 555 21.92 15.26 20.24
C CYS A 555 21.45 14.29 21.35
N LEU A 556 20.79 14.80 22.39
CA LEU A 556 20.29 13.97 23.49
C LEU A 556 19.19 13.00 23.05
N PHE A 557 18.37 13.37 22.07
CA PHE A 557 17.41 12.45 21.45
C PHE A 557 18.11 11.18 20.94
N TYR A 558 19.17 11.34 20.14
CA TYR A 558 19.91 10.21 19.59
C TYR A 558 20.79 9.51 20.62
N LEU A 559 21.41 10.24 21.56
CA LEU A 559 22.24 9.65 22.62
C LEU A 559 21.45 8.75 23.56
N THR A 560 20.17 9.05 23.78
CA THR A 560 19.28 8.19 24.56
C THR A 560 18.79 6.96 23.78
N GLY A 561 19.23 6.80 22.53
CA GLY A 561 18.92 5.68 21.64
C GLY A 561 17.55 5.79 20.96
N HIS A 562 16.99 6.99 20.85
CA HIS A 562 15.81 7.24 20.02
C HIS A 562 16.23 7.57 18.59
N TRP A 563 15.35 7.25 17.65
CA TRP A 563 15.47 7.63 16.25
C TRP A 563 14.09 7.92 15.67
N CYS A 564 14.03 8.66 14.56
CA CYS A 564 12.76 9.06 13.95
C CYS A 564 12.23 7.96 13.02
N THR A 565 11.75 6.85 13.59
CA THR A 565 11.02 5.79 12.87
C THR A 565 9.86 5.28 13.74
N PHE A 566 8.78 4.77 13.12
CA PHE A 566 7.59 4.33 13.88
C PHE A 566 7.80 3.02 14.64
N ASP A 567 8.59 2.11 14.09
CA ASP A 567 9.08 0.87 14.72
C ASP A 567 10.14 1.15 15.80
N GLY A 568 10.78 2.32 15.75
CA GLY A 568 11.71 2.81 16.76
C GLY A 568 11.08 3.27 18.07
N LEU A 569 9.74 3.37 18.12
CA LEU A 569 9.02 3.76 19.32
C LEU A 569 9.16 2.69 20.41
N ARG A 570 9.56 3.12 21.60
CA ARG A 570 9.77 2.24 22.75
C ARG A 570 8.44 1.92 23.44
N TYR A 571 7.60 1.15 22.78
CA TYR A 571 6.25 0.81 23.28
C TYR A 571 6.25 0.22 24.70
N GLY A 572 7.33 -0.47 25.11
CA GLY A 572 7.49 -0.95 26.49
C GLY A 572 7.37 0.16 27.55
N ALA A 573 7.80 1.39 27.26
CA ALA A 573 7.66 2.54 28.15
C ALA A 573 6.20 2.89 28.45
N ALA A 574 5.29 2.63 27.49
CA ALA A 574 3.86 2.91 27.64
C ALA A 574 3.19 2.02 28.69
N PHE A 575 3.77 0.86 29.01
CA PHE A 575 3.18 -0.17 29.89
C PHE A 575 3.87 -0.29 31.25
N ILE A 576 4.85 0.57 31.55
CA ILE A 576 5.52 0.55 32.86
C ILE A 576 4.50 0.83 33.96
N GLY A 577 4.23 -0.19 34.79
CA GLY A 577 3.32 -0.11 35.94
C GLY A 577 1.84 -0.38 35.64
N PHE A 578 1.48 -0.90 34.46
CA PHE A 578 0.09 -1.15 34.08
C PHE A 578 -0.11 -2.46 33.30
N ASP A 579 -1.10 -3.26 33.71
CA ASP A 579 -1.45 -4.55 33.07
C ASP A 579 -2.56 -4.44 31.99
N HIS A 580 -3.16 -3.25 31.83
CA HIS A 580 -4.27 -3.01 30.92
C HIS A 580 -4.03 -1.80 30.00
N PHE A 581 -4.45 -1.92 28.74
CA PHE A 581 -4.31 -0.87 27.73
C PHE A 581 -5.40 0.21 27.86
N HIS A 582 -4.97 1.47 28.00
CA HIS A 582 -5.81 2.65 27.97
C HIS A 582 -5.17 3.75 27.10
N ILE A 583 -5.62 3.87 25.86
CA ILE A 583 -5.00 4.73 24.82
C ILE A 583 -4.45 6.09 25.29
N ILE A 584 -5.18 6.83 26.13
CA ILE A 584 -4.74 8.13 26.65
C ILE A 584 -3.51 8.00 27.57
N ARG A 585 -3.49 7.04 28.48
CA ARG A 585 -2.41 6.86 29.47
C ARG A 585 -1.14 6.37 28.81
N GLN A 586 -1.25 5.29 28.02
CA GLN A 586 -0.15 4.74 27.24
C GLN A 586 0.41 5.79 26.27
N GLY A 587 -0.45 6.55 25.59
CA GLY A 587 -0.02 7.63 24.70
C GLY A 587 0.76 8.73 25.42
N LEU A 588 0.36 9.12 26.64
CA LEU A 588 1.10 10.08 27.45
C LEU A 588 2.47 9.57 27.87
N LEU A 589 2.56 8.33 28.39
CA LEU A 589 3.84 7.74 28.81
C LEU A 589 4.81 7.58 27.64
N LEU A 590 4.32 7.12 26.49
CA LEU A 590 5.13 7.01 25.27
C LEU A 590 5.60 8.38 24.79
N SER A 591 4.74 9.40 24.87
CA SER A 591 5.10 10.79 24.52
C SER A 591 6.17 11.36 25.45
N ILE A 592 6.08 11.06 26.75
CA ILE A 592 7.08 11.48 27.75
C ILE A 592 8.43 10.79 27.49
N ASP A 593 8.44 9.50 27.18
CA ASP A 593 9.66 8.76 26.83
C ASP A 593 10.30 9.35 25.56
N THR A 594 9.49 9.50 24.50
CA THR A 594 9.95 9.93 23.17
C THR A 594 10.42 11.38 23.12
N PHE A 595 9.66 12.32 23.72
CA PHE A 595 9.91 13.76 23.62
C PHE A 595 10.46 14.39 24.92
N GLY A 596 10.61 13.59 25.98
CA GLY A 596 11.01 14.05 27.30
C GLY A 596 12.35 14.78 27.29
N VAL A 597 13.39 14.11 26.80
CA VAL A 597 14.76 14.63 26.83
C VAL A 597 15.03 15.63 25.71
N SER A 598 14.32 15.53 24.59
CA SER A 598 14.57 16.33 23.39
C SER A 598 13.73 17.61 23.30
N HIS A 599 12.54 17.65 23.90
CA HIS A 599 11.63 18.80 23.82
C HIS A 599 11.12 19.26 25.18
N ILE A 600 10.63 18.35 26.03
CA ILE A 600 10.01 18.74 27.32
C ILE A 600 11.06 19.36 28.25
N LEU A 601 12.12 18.64 28.59
CA LEU A 601 13.17 19.14 29.49
C LEU A 601 13.90 20.37 28.93
N PRO A 602 14.28 20.42 27.63
CA PRO A 602 14.94 21.59 27.05
C PRO A 602 14.09 22.87 27.07
N VAL A 603 12.77 22.78 26.85
CA VAL A 603 11.89 23.96 26.92
C VAL A 603 11.70 24.41 28.37
N LEU A 604 11.50 23.46 29.30
CA LEU A 604 11.36 23.75 30.72
C LEU A 604 12.63 24.36 31.34
N SER A 605 13.81 24.12 30.76
CA SER A 605 15.09 24.66 31.25
C SER A 605 15.45 26.04 30.68
N LEU A 606 14.74 26.57 29.69
CA LEU A 606 14.99 27.90 29.10
C LEU A 606 15.02 29.06 30.12
N PRO A 607 14.23 29.04 31.21
CA PRO A 607 14.35 30.03 32.29
C PRO A 607 15.76 30.09 32.91
N PHE A 608 16.48 28.98 33.01
CA PHE A 608 17.85 28.98 33.54
C PHE A 608 18.80 29.75 32.62
N ILE A 609 18.65 29.62 31.29
CA ILE A 609 19.43 30.38 30.31
C ILE A 609 19.14 31.88 30.46
N ALA A 610 17.86 32.24 30.59
CA ALA A 610 17.45 33.64 30.79
C ALA A 610 18.00 34.24 32.10
N ILE A 611 18.08 33.45 33.18
CA ILE A 611 18.64 33.87 34.48
C ILE A 611 20.17 34.00 34.41
N CYS A 612 20.87 33.05 33.79
CA CYS A 612 22.32 33.13 33.56
C CYS A 612 22.66 34.41 32.77
N TRP A 613 21.86 34.74 31.77
CA TRP A 613 22.01 35.97 31.00
C TRP A 613 21.76 37.23 31.84
N TYR A 614 20.78 37.21 32.74
CA TYR A 614 20.52 38.32 33.67
C TYR A 614 21.73 38.58 34.59
N ASN A 615 22.25 37.53 35.21
CA ASN A 615 23.37 37.61 36.15
C ASN A 615 24.66 38.13 35.51
N SER A 616 24.86 37.88 34.21
CA SER A 616 26.02 38.34 33.45
C SER A 616 25.95 39.83 33.06
N ALA A 617 24.76 40.45 32.99
CA ALA A 617 24.56 41.73 32.29
C ALA A 617 24.32 43.00 33.14
N SER A 618 23.82 42.95 34.39
CA SER A 618 23.68 44.18 35.24
C SER A 618 23.22 43.92 36.68
N LYS A 619 23.86 44.57 37.67
CA LYS A 619 23.45 44.62 39.10
C LYS A 619 22.44 45.74 39.45
N ASN A 620 21.97 46.56 38.52
CA ASN A 620 21.32 47.85 38.85
C ASN A 620 20.00 48.18 38.11
N SER A 621 19.15 47.21 37.75
CA SER A 621 17.80 47.48 37.20
C SER A 621 16.69 46.81 38.02
N LYS A 622 15.47 47.38 37.96
CA LYS A 622 14.25 46.80 38.55
C LYS A 622 14.13 45.32 38.14
N VAL A 623 14.38 44.44 39.11
CA VAL A 623 14.74 43.01 38.93
C VAL A 623 13.70 42.23 38.12
N ASN A 624 12.40 42.53 38.26
CA ASN A 624 11.36 41.66 37.71
C ASN A 624 11.00 41.91 36.23
N ASP A 625 11.10 43.14 35.72
CA ASP A 625 10.62 43.45 34.35
C ASP A 625 11.67 43.11 33.27
N ALA A 626 12.95 43.19 33.63
CA ALA A 626 14.08 42.84 32.76
C ALA A 626 14.21 41.33 32.54
N THR A 627 13.97 40.52 33.58
CA THR A 627 14.07 39.05 33.52
C THR A 627 12.95 38.45 32.66
N VAL A 628 11.72 38.92 32.81
CA VAL A 628 10.57 38.48 31.99
C VAL A 628 10.79 38.81 30.51
N THR A 629 11.31 40.00 30.20
CA THR A 629 11.60 40.40 28.81
C THR A 629 12.68 39.51 28.17
N ARG A 630 13.73 39.14 28.92
CA ARG A 630 14.79 38.23 28.46
C ARG A 630 14.27 36.80 28.28
N LEU A 631 13.44 36.33 29.20
CA LEU A 631 12.81 35.01 29.09
C LEU A 631 11.95 34.90 27.84
N ILE A 632 11.10 35.90 27.57
CA ILE A 632 10.28 35.95 26.35
C ILE A 632 11.16 35.93 25.09
N GLN A 633 12.30 36.61 25.11
CA GLN A 633 13.24 36.59 23.99
C GLN A 633 13.85 35.20 23.77
N VAL A 634 14.27 34.51 24.84
CA VAL A 634 14.79 33.14 24.76
C VAL A 634 13.71 32.17 24.24
N LEU A 635 12.47 32.27 24.74
CA LEU A 635 11.34 31.46 24.30
C LEU A 635 11.01 31.69 22.81
N LEU A 636 10.99 32.96 22.36
CA LEU A 636 10.77 33.31 20.95
C LEU A 636 11.88 32.74 20.04
N MET A 637 13.14 32.83 20.47
CA MET A 637 14.27 32.31 19.68
C MET A 637 14.28 30.79 19.60
N TYR A 638 13.99 30.11 20.71
CA TYR A 638 13.89 28.65 20.72
C TYR A 638 12.73 28.16 19.84
N GLY A 639 11.55 28.77 19.97
CA GLY A 639 10.40 28.47 19.11
C GLY A 639 10.66 28.73 17.63
N LEU A 640 11.40 29.79 17.30
CA LEU A 640 11.82 30.08 15.92
C LEU A 640 12.78 29.02 15.36
N ILE A 641 13.74 28.54 16.16
CA ILE A 641 14.67 27.48 15.71
C ILE A 641 13.87 26.21 15.40
N THR A 642 12.98 25.80 16.30
CA THR A 642 12.14 24.60 16.10
C THR A 642 11.20 24.74 14.91
N SER A 643 10.62 25.93 14.69
CA SER A 643 9.73 26.17 13.55
C SER A 643 10.48 26.20 12.22
N ILE A 644 11.69 26.75 12.17
CA ILE A 644 12.58 26.68 10.99
C ILE A 644 12.94 25.22 10.69
N THR A 645 13.39 24.44 11.68
CA THR A 645 13.73 23.03 11.49
C THR A 645 12.55 22.25 10.92
N THR A 646 11.36 22.42 11.50
CA THR A 646 10.14 21.76 11.03
C THR A 646 9.77 22.21 9.62
N THR A 647 9.91 23.49 9.28
CA THR A 647 9.67 24.00 7.92
C THR A 647 10.61 23.37 6.91
N LEU A 648 11.90 23.24 7.24
CA LEU A 648 12.87 22.57 6.37
C LEU A 648 12.53 21.09 6.18
N THR A 649 12.07 20.41 7.23
CA THR A 649 11.57 19.04 7.13
C THR A 649 10.33 18.94 6.23
N ILE A 650 9.38 19.87 6.36
CA ILE A 650 8.20 19.95 5.48
C ILE A 650 8.62 20.13 4.01
N ILE A 651 9.58 21.01 3.74
CA ILE A 651 10.13 21.22 2.39
C ILE A 651 10.80 19.94 1.89
N CYS A 652 11.63 19.31 2.73
CA CYS A 652 12.34 18.08 2.38
C CYS A 652 11.37 16.95 2.03
N VAL A 653 10.38 16.68 2.89
CA VAL A 653 9.38 15.63 2.65
C VAL A 653 8.48 15.96 1.45
N THR A 654 8.21 17.24 1.17
CA THR A 654 7.50 17.65 -0.05
C THR A 654 8.30 17.29 -1.30
N ILE A 655 9.60 17.59 -1.32
CA ILE A 655 10.50 17.25 -2.44
C ILE A 655 10.61 15.73 -2.58
N GLN A 656 10.83 15.04 -1.46
CA GLN A 656 11.05 13.60 -1.39
C GLN A 656 9.78 12.77 -1.32
N ARG A 657 8.59 13.34 -1.57
CA ARG A 657 7.30 12.64 -1.41
C ARG A 657 7.15 11.37 -2.25
N ARG A 658 7.94 11.23 -3.33
CA ARG A 658 7.96 10.06 -4.22
C ARG A 658 9.23 9.21 -4.08
N HIS A 659 10.08 9.54 -3.12
CA HIS A 659 11.31 8.81 -2.85
C HIS A 659 11.00 7.49 -2.14
N LEU A 660 11.77 6.44 -2.43
CA LEU A 660 11.74 5.11 -1.77
C LEU A 660 11.50 5.20 -0.25
N MET A 661 12.38 5.99 0.39
CA MET A 661 12.43 6.19 1.83
C MET A 661 11.48 7.26 2.36
N VAL A 662 10.51 7.74 1.57
CA VAL A 662 9.53 8.73 2.04
C VAL A 662 8.82 8.23 3.28
N TRP A 663 8.54 6.95 3.40
CA TRP A 663 7.82 6.40 4.55
C TRP A 663 8.71 5.77 5.61
N GLY A 664 9.90 5.30 5.24
CA GLY A 664 10.89 4.78 6.21
C GLY A 664 11.67 5.88 6.95
N LEU A 665 11.86 7.04 6.32
CA LEU A 665 12.73 8.10 6.85
C LEU A 665 12.06 9.48 6.85
N PHE A 666 11.55 9.95 5.72
CA PHE A 666 11.13 11.37 5.61
C PHE A 666 9.79 11.67 6.32
N ALA A 667 8.80 10.78 6.22
CA ALA A 667 7.49 10.92 6.84
C ALA A 667 7.57 10.72 8.36
N PRO A 668 8.26 9.69 8.90
CA PRO A 668 8.50 9.60 10.33
C PRO A 668 9.22 10.84 10.87
N LYS A 669 10.28 11.31 10.20
CA LYS A 669 10.97 12.54 10.59
C LYS A 669 10.02 13.75 10.60
N TYR A 670 9.18 13.89 9.59
CA TYR A 670 8.14 14.92 9.55
C TYR A 670 7.18 14.83 10.74
N VAL A 671 6.65 13.64 11.04
CA VAL A 671 5.71 13.45 12.15
C VAL A 671 6.35 13.79 13.49
N PHE A 672 7.58 13.34 13.74
CA PHE A 672 8.33 13.67 14.96
C PHE A 672 8.56 15.19 15.10
N ASP A 673 8.98 15.86 14.03
CA ASP A 673 9.20 17.32 14.05
C ASP A 673 7.89 18.10 14.22
N ALA A 674 6.81 17.67 13.56
CA ALA A 674 5.50 18.30 13.65
C ALA A 674 4.93 18.20 15.07
N ILE A 675 4.95 17.01 15.67
CA ILE A 675 4.53 16.80 17.07
C ILE A 675 5.45 17.58 18.01
N GLY A 676 6.76 17.54 17.76
CA GLY A 676 7.75 18.23 18.56
C GLY A 676 7.58 19.75 18.55
N LEU A 677 7.24 20.35 17.41
CA LEU A 677 6.91 21.76 17.30
C LEU A 677 5.65 22.11 18.08
N LEU A 678 4.56 21.35 17.92
CA LEU A 678 3.30 21.60 18.65
C LEU A 678 3.48 21.47 20.16
N LEU A 679 4.28 20.50 20.60
CA LEU A 679 4.63 20.33 22.01
C LEU A 679 5.47 21.51 22.51
N THR A 680 6.46 21.96 21.73
CA THR A 680 7.28 23.13 22.04
C THR A 680 6.42 24.38 22.18
N ASP A 681 5.53 24.64 21.22
CA ASP A 681 4.61 25.78 21.23
C ASP A 681 3.69 25.74 22.45
N LEU A 682 3.12 24.58 22.77
CA LEU A 682 2.28 24.39 23.96
C LEU A 682 3.04 24.71 25.25
N LEU A 683 4.27 24.18 25.39
CA LEU A 683 5.11 24.43 26.56
C LEU A 683 5.53 25.90 26.66
N VAL A 684 5.81 26.56 25.53
CA VAL A 684 6.10 28.00 25.47
C VAL A 684 4.88 28.83 25.88
N VAL A 685 3.67 28.45 25.44
CA VAL A 685 2.41 29.08 25.89
C VAL A 685 2.26 28.94 27.40
N LEU A 686 2.39 27.73 27.94
CA LEU A 686 2.27 27.46 29.37
C LEU A 686 3.31 28.23 30.19
N ALA A 687 4.57 28.26 29.74
CA ALA A 687 5.62 29.05 30.36
C ALA A 687 5.26 30.55 30.32
N SER A 688 4.80 31.07 29.18
CA SER A 688 4.43 32.48 29.06
C SER A 688 3.28 32.86 30.01
N ILE A 689 2.29 31.98 30.22
CA ILE A 689 1.19 32.20 31.16
C ILE A 689 1.71 32.22 32.60
N TYR A 690 2.59 31.27 32.95
CA TYR A 690 3.13 31.16 34.30
C TYR A 690 4.00 32.36 34.70
N TYR A 691 4.76 32.94 33.76
CA TYR A 691 5.69 34.04 34.01
C TYR A 691 5.12 35.46 33.72
N SER A 692 3.90 35.57 33.17
CA SER A 692 3.22 36.86 32.88
C SER A 692 2.46 37.41 34.09
#